data_AF-A0A954W6A6-F1
#
_entry.id   AF-A0A954W6A6-F1
#
_cell.length_a   1.000
_cell.length_b   1.000
_cell.length_c   1.000
_cell.angle_alpha   90.00
_cell.angle_beta   90.00
_cell.angle_gamma   90.00
#
_symmetry.space_group_name_H-M   'P 1'
#
loop_
_entity.id
_entity.type
_entity.pdbx_description
1 polymer ?
#
loop_
_entity_poly.entity_id
_entity_poly.type
_entity_poly.pdbx_seq_one_letter_code
_entity_poly.pdbx_strand_id
1 'polypeptide(L)'
;MHHFGKHPHISIEDRVFVETIGGDLTVKIENNTDDGGGLYSEPVDNADQTLDDAEIYYAIVGNIIVLKVRPYQENEFRYIVYNEKIQQAKRIDSIQHACVLLPDDHGLIFPNGYYLQSGEYKTFELGLENLLFERQVKAPNGEDFLYMFYNRLSGVHVLLQYNLIEQRVGTPLVCNGATFFRGGELVCFRSQDEPQKHHAVQIWQTPYVGDDYVAPSDTDSLLYKIGNKEIVRGMAECHELLNLIEKEDSYANLYVDLVKLAGDVIDSYFWIDKEETANLKEPLAEIRQAAAAAVDEFEKVVRVRQNTNEQTRQVERATRELIASINHKRFENINEFVQSLAALRRTRGDIIALRDLRYVDATLVDTLEQQVADYTDKLAQRCVQFLLQADALAPYDAAIEKHKATIDSVQKVADAKKLEEQISDSASELEMLIEIVSNLKIDDATQRTTIIDNISAIFAKVNQARSALKARTKELMSVEGVAEFNSQMKLLNQAVVNYLDICDAPQKCEEFLTKMMIQVEELEGRFAEFDEFVVQLTEKREEIYNAFESRKIALIEARNKRAAALASAADRILKGIKTRVESFTSINDIHGYFASDLMIEKVRDIVEQLKALDDSVKVDDIHSRLKTIREDAVR
;
A
#
# COMPACT_ATOMS: atom_id res chain seq x y z
N MET A 1 4.80 -16.09 16.92
CA MET A 1 5.91 -17.01 16.63
C MET A 1 5.52 -17.99 15.53
N HIS A 2 4.54 -18.89 15.70
CA HIS A 2 4.13 -19.77 14.60
C HIS A 2 3.10 -19.10 13.69
N HIS A 3 3.36 -19.09 12.38
CA HIS A 3 2.43 -18.67 11.34
C HIS A 3 1.98 -19.89 10.54
N PHE A 4 0.67 -20.10 10.43
CA PHE A 4 0.07 -21.26 9.79
C PHE A 4 -0.43 -20.90 8.38
N GLY A 5 -0.19 -21.79 7.40
CA GLY A 5 -0.55 -21.61 5.98
C GLY A 5 -0.12 -22.81 5.13
N LYS A 6 0.01 -22.67 3.80
CA LYS A 6 0.54 -23.75 2.93
C LYS A 6 2.00 -24.08 3.23
N HIS A 7 2.78 -23.04 3.54
CA HIS A 7 4.16 -23.11 4.01
C HIS A 7 4.25 -22.47 5.40
N PRO A 8 3.87 -23.20 6.48
CA PRO A 8 4.00 -22.67 7.85
C PRO A 8 5.46 -22.37 8.18
N HIS A 9 5.69 -21.36 9.02
CA HIS A 9 7.04 -20.96 9.45
C HIS A 9 7.04 -20.36 10.86
N ILE A 10 8.22 -20.37 11.51
CA ILE A 10 8.47 -19.76 12.82
C ILE A 10 9.07 -18.37 12.59
N SER A 11 8.34 -17.33 13.00
CA SER A 11 8.82 -15.95 13.08
C SER A 11 9.73 -15.76 14.29
N ILE A 12 10.96 -15.31 14.04
CA ILE A 12 11.91 -14.85 15.04
C ILE A 12 11.84 -13.33 15.08
N GLU A 13 11.09 -12.81 16.05
CA GLU A 13 10.86 -11.37 16.29
C GLU A 13 10.38 -10.58 15.05
N ASP A 14 9.69 -11.24 14.10
CA ASP A 14 9.28 -10.68 12.80
C ASP A 14 10.44 -10.15 11.93
N ARG A 15 11.67 -10.60 12.22
CA ARG A 15 12.90 -10.21 11.52
C ARG A 15 13.39 -11.27 10.55
N VAL A 16 13.20 -12.55 10.90
CA VAL A 16 13.54 -13.70 10.06
C VAL A 16 12.55 -14.84 10.32
N PHE A 17 12.23 -15.61 9.29
CA PHE A 17 11.30 -16.72 9.35
C PHE A 17 12.03 -18.01 9.03
N VAL A 18 11.82 -19.05 9.84
CA VAL A 18 12.45 -20.37 9.67
C VAL A 18 11.36 -21.40 9.43
N GLU A 19 11.52 -22.21 8.39
CA GLU A 19 10.66 -23.34 8.11
C GLU A 19 11.50 -24.62 7.95
N THR A 20 10.93 -25.76 8.34
CA THR A 20 11.57 -27.08 8.25
C THR A 20 10.65 -28.07 7.52
N ILE A 21 9.88 -27.59 6.56
CA ILE A 21 8.80 -28.34 5.90
C ILE A 21 9.17 -28.67 4.45
N GLY A 22 8.55 -29.70 3.88
CA GLY A 22 8.70 -30.01 2.46
C GLY A 22 10.06 -30.56 2.07
N GLY A 23 10.80 -31.13 3.02
CA GLY A 23 12.12 -31.74 2.77
C GLY A 23 13.32 -30.85 3.04
N ASP A 24 13.12 -29.56 3.32
CA ASP A 24 14.22 -28.62 3.53
C ASP A 24 14.05 -27.82 4.83
N LEU A 25 15.18 -27.39 5.39
CA LEU A 25 15.28 -26.30 6.34
C LEU A 25 15.54 -25.02 5.54
N THR A 26 14.62 -24.06 5.61
CA THR A 26 14.66 -22.83 4.83
C THR A 26 14.58 -21.61 5.74
N VAL A 27 15.41 -20.60 5.46
CA VAL A 27 15.42 -19.30 6.15
C VAL A 27 14.91 -18.22 5.20
N LYS A 28 13.91 -17.45 5.62
CA LYS A 28 13.16 -16.45 4.82
C LYS A 28 13.11 -15.08 5.51
N ILE A 29 12.87 -14.03 4.72
CA ILE A 29 12.70 -12.64 5.19
C ILE A 29 11.29 -12.09 5.01
N GLU A 30 10.48 -12.73 4.17
CA GLU A 30 9.10 -12.33 3.93
C GLU A 30 8.15 -13.28 4.67
N ASN A 31 7.13 -12.70 5.31
CA ASN A 31 6.03 -13.46 5.90
C ASN A 31 5.08 -13.92 4.79
N ASN A 32 5.55 -14.83 3.96
CA ASN A 32 4.77 -15.38 2.85
C ASN A 32 4.61 -16.88 3.04
N THR A 33 3.41 -17.30 3.45
CA THR A 33 3.04 -18.71 3.61
C THR A 33 2.66 -19.39 2.29
N ASP A 34 2.71 -18.69 1.16
CA ASP A 34 2.27 -19.19 -0.15
C ASP A 34 3.41 -19.51 -1.13
N ASP A 35 4.62 -18.96 -0.92
CA ASP A 35 5.82 -19.25 -1.74
C ASP A 35 6.96 -19.84 -0.90
N GLY A 36 7.64 -20.85 -1.47
CA GLY A 36 8.73 -21.61 -0.83
C GLY A 36 10.13 -20.96 -0.92
N GLY A 37 10.26 -19.78 -1.52
CA GLY A 37 11.56 -19.13 -1.71
C GLY A 37 12.17 -18.65 -0.39
N GLY A 38 13.41 -19.07 -0.10
CA GLY A 38 14.18 -18.58 1.04
C GLY A 38 15.59 -18.15 0.65
N LEU A 39 16.23 -17.38 1.52
CA LEU A 39 17.61 -16.89 1.37
C LEU A 39 18.63 -18.01 1.53
N TYR A 40 18.26 -19.06 2.26
CA TYR A 40 19.06 -20.23 2.53
C TYR A 40 18.14 -21.44 2.61
N SER A 41 18.55 -22.55 1.99
CA SER A 41 17.84 -23.82 2.05
C SER A 41 18.88 -24.96 2.06
N GLU A 42 18.63 -25.96 2.90
CA GLU A 42 19.37 -27.21 2.91
C GLU A 42 18.44 -28.38 3.28
N PRO A 43 18.69 -29.59 2.75
CA PRO A 43 17.80 -30.72 2.97
C PRO A 43 17.75 -31.16 4.44
N VAL A 44 16.62 -31.74 4.84
CA VAL A 44 16.41 -32.40 6.13
C VAL A 44 16.29 -33.92 5.93
N ASP A 45 16.67 -34.68 6.96
CA ASP A 45 16.64 -36.15 6.87
C ASP A 45 15.20 -36.69 6.83
N ASN A 46 14.27 -36.01 7.50
CA ASN A 46 12.84 -36.36 7.52
C ASN A 46 12.00 -35.34 6.76
N ALA A 47 11.65 -35.67 5.51
CA ALA A 47 10.89 -34.77 4.65
C ALA A 47 9.43 -34.53 5.11
N ASP A 48 8.85 -35.47 5.87
CA ASP A 48 7.47 -35.41 6.35
C ASP A 48 7.33 -34.68 7.71
N GLN A 49 8.39 -34.06 8.22
CA GLN A 49 8.33 -33.35 9.51
C GLN A 49 7.42 -32.11 9.45
N THR A 50 6.81 -31.79 10.58
CA THR A 50 6.00 -30.58 10.73
C THR A 50 6.76 -29.49 11.49
N LEU A 51 6.22 -28.27 11.50
CA LEU A 51 6.87 -27.13 12.11
C LEU A 51 7.11 -27.30 13.63
N ASP A 52 6.17 -27.95 14.31
CA ASP A 52 6.20 -28.13 15.77
C ASP A 52 7.22 -29.19 16.20
N ASP A 53 7.81 -29.92 15.24
CA ASP A 53 8.73 -31.02 15.48
C ASP A 53 10.21 -30.58 15.58
N ALA A 54 10.54 -29.37 15.12
CA ALA A 54 11.90 -28.83 15.12
C ALA A 54 12.20 -28.03 16.39
N GLU A 55 13.38 -28.22 16.98
CA GLU A 55 13.84 -27.39 18.11
C GLU A 55 14.62 -26.17 17.60
N ILE A 56 14.13 -24.96 17.87
CA ILE A 56 14.78 -23.71 17.46
C ILE A 56 15.15 -22.88 18.68
N TYR A 57 16.41 -22.45 18.74
CA TYR A 57 16.93 -21.46 19.68
C TYR A 57 17.56 -20.32 18.89
N TYR A 58 17.53 -19.11 19.45
CA TYR A 58 18.14 -17.95 18.80
C TYR A 58 18.78 -16.99 19.81
N ALA A 59 19.72 -16.19 19.31
CA ALA A 59 20.28 -15.03 19.99
C ALA A 59 20.43 -13.87 18.99
N ILE A 60 20.18 -12.66 19.46
CA ILE A 60 20.23 -11.43 18.65
C ILE A 60 21.40 -10.59 19.13
N VAL A 61 22.30 -10.25 18.21
CA VAL A 61 23.46 -9.39 18.44
C VAL A 61 23.44 -8.31 17.37
N GLY A 62 22.83 -7.15 17.69
CA GLY A 62 22.64 -6.08 16.72
C GLY A 62 21.80 -6.53 15.51
N ASN A 63 22.41 -6.53 14.33
CA ASN A 63 21.81 -6.98 13.06
C ASN A 63 22.08 -8.46 12.74
N ILE A 64 22.80 -9.15 13.62
CA ILE A 64 23.12 -10.58 13.50
C ILE A 64 22.12 -11.38 14.33
N ILE A 65 21.46 -12.35 13.71
CA ILE A 65 20.63 -13.35 14.37
C ILE A 65 21.35 -14.69 14.26
N VAL A 66 21.74 -15.25 15.40
CA VAL A 66 22.34 -16.60 15.50
C VAL A 66 21.22 -17.58 15.81
N LEU A 67 21.06 -18.57 14.94
CA LEU A 67 20.06 -19.62 15.03
C LEU A 67 20.75 -20.96 15.36
N LYS A 68 20.13 -21.72 16.24
CA LYS A 68 20.48 -23.11 16.53
C LYS A 68 19.22 -23.94 16.32
N VAL A 69 19.21 -24.74 15.26
CA VAL A 69 18.03 -25.49 14.80
C VAL A 69 18.33 -26.98 14.80
N ARG A 70 17.49 -27.81 15.43
CA ARG A 70 17.53 -29.26 15.27
C ARG A 70 16.24 -29.72 14.58
N PRO A 71 16.32 -30.18 13.33
CA PRO A 71 15.18 -30.80 12.67
C PRO A 71 14.73 -32.09 13.37
N TYR A 72 13.53 -32.54 13.04
CA TYR A 72 12.88 -33.69 13.64
C TYR A 72 13.66 -34.99 13.44
N GLN A 73 13.89 -35.70 14.55
CA GLN A 73 14.65 -36.95 14.64
C GLN A 73 16.09 -36.89 14.07
N GLU A 74 16.64 -35.68 13.87
CA GLU A 74 18.06 -35.50 13.60
C GLU A 74 18.84 -35.44 14.93
N ASN A 75 20.05 -35.99 14.94
CA ASN A 75 20.90 -36.01 16.14
C ASN A 75 21.72 -34.73 16.31
N GLU A 76 21.93 -33.97 15.23
CA GLU A 76 22.82 -32.81 15.18
C GLU A 76 22.02 -31.50 15.09
N PHE A 77 22.53 -30.47 15.77
CA PHE A 77 22.03 -29.11 15.62
C PHE A 77 22.77 -28.42 14.48
N ARG A 78 22.04 -27.60 13.73
CA ARG A 78 22.55 -26.73 12.67
C ARG A 78 22.67 -25.32 13.21
N TYR A 79 23.82 -24.70 13.00
CA TYR A 79 24.11 -23.36 13.49
C TYR A 79 24.15 -22.40 12.31
N ILE A 80 23.19 -21.48 12.25
CA ILE A 80 23.02 -20.56 11.11
C ILE A 80 23.11 -19.14 11.62
N VAL A 81 23.92 -18.32 10.96
CA VAL A 81 24.01 -16.88 11.22
C VAL A 81 23.33 -16.14 10.09
N TYR A 82 22.28 -15.40 10.44
CA TYR A 82 21.57 -14.50 9.55
C TYR A 82 21.98 -13.06 9.84
N ASN A 83 22.26 -12.28 8.78
CA ASN A 83 22.52 -10.85 8.87
C ASN A 83 21.46 -10.08 8.09
N GLU A 84 20.79 -9.16 8.77
CA GLU A 84 19.67 -8.39 8.23
C GLU A 84 20.07 -7.35 7.21
N LYS A 85 21.26 -6.76 7.37
CA LYS A 85 21.72 -5.68 6.52
C LYS A 85 22.05 -6.19 5.13
N ILE A 86 22.73 -7.33 5.04
CA ILE A 86 23.05 -7.97 3.76
C ILE A 86 22.01 -9.01 3.32
N GLN A 87 21.00 -9.28 4.15
CA GLN A 87 19.97 -10.29 3.93
C GLN A 87 20.56 -11.65 3.49
N GLN A 88 21.54 -12.14 4.24
CA GLN A 88 22.18 -13.44 3.97
C GLN A 88 22.18 -14.30 5.22
N ALA A 89 21.93 -15.60 5.02
CA ALA A 89 22.10 -16.63 6.04
C ALA A 89 23.25 -17.57 5.66
N LYS A 90 24.10 -17.92 6.63
CA LYS A 90 25.24 -18.82 6.45
C LYS A 90 25.29 -19.86 7.57
N ARG A 91 25.54 -21.12 7.21
CA ARG A 91 25.81 -22.19 8.17
C ARG A 91 27.24 -22.10 8.71
N ILE A 92 27.37 -22.04 10.03
CA ILE A 92 28.63 -21.88 10.77
C ILE A 92 28.60 -22.79 12.01
N ASP A 93 28.88 -24.07 11.81
CA ASP A 93 28.76 -25.09 12.86
C ASP A 93 29.82 -24.95 13.97
N SER A 94 30.93 -24.24 13.74
CA SER A 94 31.95 -23.99 14.76
C SER A 94 31.45 -23.20 15.97
N ILE A 95 30.34 -22.46 15.81
CA ILE A 95 29.61 -21.76 16.89
C ILE A 95 29.14 -22.73 17.97
N GLN A 96 28.92 -24.01 17.63
CA GLN A 96 28.52 -25.07 18.57
C GLN A 96 29.44 -25.13 19.80
N HIS A 97 30.75 -24.98 19.59
CA HIS A 97 31.75 -25.19 20.63
C HIS A 97 32.10 -23.92 21.40
N ALA A 98 32.21 -22.80 20.68
CA ALA A 98 32.44 -21.49 21.28
C ALA A 98 32.00 -20.38 20.33
N CYS A 99 31.35 -19.36 20.88
CA CYS A 99 31.00 -18.13 20.19
C CYS A 99 31.10 -16.99 21.21
N VAL A 100 31.94 -16.01 20.91
CA VAL A 100 32.28 -14.91 21.83
C VAL A 100 32.00 -13.59 21.12
N LEU A 101 31.52 -12.60 21.87
CA LEU A 101 31.32 -11.25 21.33
C LEU A 101 32.68 -10.57 21.08
N LEU A 102 32.81 -9.96 19.93
CA LEU A 102 33.87 -8.99 19.67
C LEU A 102 33.62 -7.71 20.49
N PRO A 103 34.66 -6.89 20.75
CA PRO A 103 34.50 -5.65 21.49
C PRO A 103 33.57 -4.68 20.73
N ASP A 104 32.96 -3.76 21.47
CA ASP A 104 32.07 -2.71 20.95
C ASP A 104 30.94 -3.25 20.04
N ASP A 105 30.47 -4.46 20.33
CA ASP A 105 29.41 -5.17 19.60
C ASP A 105 29.68 -5.37 18.09
N HIS A 106 30.95 -5.29 17.67
CA HIS A 106 31.38 -5.41 16.27
C HIS A 106 30.98 -6.74 15.61
N GLY A 107 30.69 -7.78 16.40
CA GLY A 107 30.19 -9.06 15.91
C GLY A 107 30.60 -10.23 16.78
N LEU A 108 30.89 -11.35 16.14
CA LEU A 108 31.13 -12.65 16.75
C LEU A 108 32.51 -13.19 16.34
N ILE A 109 33.19 -13.84 17.28
CA ILE A 109 34.39 -14.63 17.02
C ILE A 109 34.20 -16.05 17.52
N PHE A 110 34.63 -17.01 16.71
CA PHE A 110 34.50 -18.44 16.95
C PHE A 110 35.81 -19.14 16.55
N PRO A 111 36.03 -20.41 16.92
CA PRO A 111 37.37 -20.98 16.93
C PRO A 111 38.12 -21.01 15.59
N ASN A 112 37.39 -21.01 14.48
CA ASN A 112 37.94 -21.02 13.14
C ASN A 112 37.59 -19.75 12.34
N GLY A 113 37.13 -18.66 12.97
CA GLY A 113 36.75 -17.47 12.21
C GLY A 113 36.02 -16.39 12.98
N TYR A 114 35.48 -15.43 12.25
CA TYR A 114 34.68 -14.34 12.80
C TYR A 114 33.57 -13.92 11.82
N TYR A 115 32.60 -13.19 12.35
CA TYR A 115 31.48 -12.62 11.62
C TYR A 115 31.18 -11.22 12.17
N LEU A 116 31.25 -10.18 11.34
CA LEU A 116 31.01 -8.79 11.75
C LEU A 116 29.55 -8.36 11.51
N GLN A 117 29.12 -7.31 12.21
CA GLN A 117 27.84 -6.62 11.95
C GLN A 117 27.74 -6.14 10.49
N SER A 118 28.86 -5.76 9.87
CA SER A 118 28.92 -5.34 8.46
C SER A 118 28.65 -6.48 7.46
N GLY A 119 28.51 -7.73 7.93
CA GLY A 119 28.33 -8.93 7.10
C GLY A 119 29.65 -9.54 6.62
N GLU A 120 30.80 -8.94 6.95
CA GLU A 120 32.09 -9.56 6.70
C GLU A 120 32.21 -10.86 7.49
N TYR A 121 32.54 -11.94 6.78
CA TYR A 121 32.67 -13.27 7.34
C TYR A 121 33.93 -13.91 6.81
N LYS A 122 34.72 -14.47 7.71
CA LYS A 122 35.92 -15.20 7.34
C LYS A 122 36.10 -16.42 8.22
N THR A 123 36.30 -17.56 7.56
CA THR A 123 36.75 -18.80 8.18
C THR A 123 38.15 -19.16 7.74
N PHE A 124 38.85 -19.87 8.63
CA PHE A 124 40.19 -20.39 8.42
C PHE A 124 40.12 -21.91 8.43
N GLU A 125 40.62 -22.54 7.37
CA GLU A 125 40.68 -23.99 7.24
C GLU A 125 41.83 -24.55 8.08
N LEU A 126 41.57 -24.76 9.37
CA LEU A 126 42.57 -25.25 10.33
C LEU A 126 42.61 -26.78 10.45
N GLY A 127 41.56 -27.48 9.97
CA GLY A 127 41.41 -28.93 10.17
C GLY A 127 41.25 -29.34 11.64
N LEU A 128 40.84 -28.41 12.51
CA LEU A 128 40.68 -28.60 13.95
C LEU A 128 39.22 -28.40 14.33
N GLU A 129 38.66 -29.36 15.04
CA GLU A 129 37.29 -29.34 15.56
C GLU A 129 37.28 -29.26 17.09
N ASN A 130 36.12 -29.09 17.71
CA ASN A 130 35.95 -29.17 19.17
C ASN A 130 36.85 -28.22 19.99
N LEU A 131 37.19 -27.07 19.41
CA LEU A 131 37.95 -26.01 20.06
C LEU A 131 37.04 -25.22 21.03
N LEU A 132 37.46 -25.12 22.28
CA LEU A 132 36.74 -24.37 23.32
C LEU A 132 37.42 -23.04 23.59
N PHE A 133 36.65 -22.02 23.96
CA PHE A 133 37.21 -20.75 24.38
C PHE A 133 37.96 -20.90 25.71
N GLU A 134 39.22 -20.44 25.74
CA GLU A 134 40.07 -20.48 26.92
C GLU A 134 40.10 -19.12 27.63
N ARG A 135 40.49 -18.06 26.92
CA ARG A 135 40.55 -16.69 27.46
C ARG A 135 40.71 -15.64 26.38
N GLN A 136 40.49 -14.39 26.77
CA GLN A 136 40.79 -13.18 26.01
C GLN A 136 41.95 -12.43 26.66
N VAL A 137 42.89 -11.91 25.86
CA VAL A 137 43.96 -11.01 26.30
C VAL A 137 43.81 -9.67 25.58
N LYS A 138 43.75 -8.58 26.34
CA LYS A 138 43.62 -7.22 25.79
C LYS A 138 45.00 -6.56 25.81
N ALA A 139 45.42 -6.03 24.68
CA ALA A 139 46.67 -5.28 24.61
C ALA A 139 46.49 -3.87 25.21
N PRO A 140 47.51 -3.31 25.89
CA PRO A 140 47.45 -1.95 26.43
C PRO A 140 47.37 -0.83 25.38
N ASN A 141 47.67 -1.14 24.12
CA ASN A 141 47.45 -0.21 23.00
C ASN A 141 45.96 0.01 22.68
N GLY A 142 45.04 -0.69 23.34
CA GLY A 142 43.59 -0.47 23.20
C GLY A 142 42.97 -0.94 21.90
N GLU A 143 43.77 -1.32 20.91
CA GLU A 143 43.32 -1.75 19.57
C GLU A 143 43.39 -3.28 19.39
N ASP A 144 44.32 -3.99 20.04
CA ASP A 144 44.51 -5.43 19.80
C ASP A 144 43.91 -6.32 20.89
N PHE A 145 43.19 -7.35 20.44
CA PHE A 145 42.54 -8.35 21.28
C PHE A 145 42.93 -9.75 20.81
N LEU A 146 43.48 -10.56 21.70
CA LEU A 146 43.76 -11.97 21.43
C LEU A 146 42.67 -12.85 22.00
N TYR A 147 42.12 -13.73 21.16
CA TYR A 147 41.22 -14.79 21.57
C TYR A 147 41.95 -16.12 21.47
N MET A 148 42.01 -16.85 22.58
CA MET A 148 42.65 -18.15 22.66
C MET A 148 41.59 -19.24 22.72
N PHE A 149 41.65 -20.19 21.79
CA PHE A 149 40.84 -21.39 21.77
C PHE A 149 41.72 -22.63 21.96
N TYR A 150 41.20 -23.65 22.63
CA TYR A 150 41.96 -24.84 23.00
C TYR A 150 41.15 -26.11 22.73
N ASN A 151 41.79 -27.11 22.12
CA ASN A 151 41.23 -28.45 21.94
C ASN A 151 41.73 -29.37 23.05
N ARG A 152 40.79 -29.89 23.85
CA ARG A 152 41.11 -30.74 25.02
C ARG A 152 41.74 -32.09 24.69
N LEU A 153 41.47 -32.64 23.50
CA LEU A 153 41.94 -33.96 23.09
C LEU A 153 43.34 -33.89 22.47
N SER A 154 43.55 -32.94 21.55
CA SER A 154 44.83 -32.79 20.84
C SER A 154 45.84 -31.90 21.56
N GLY A 155 45.41 -31.11 22.55
CA GLY A 155 46.28 -30.15 23.22
C GLY A 155 46.66 -28.95 22.35
N VAL A 156 45.96 -28.74 21.23
CA VAL A 156 46.25 -27.65 20.28
C VAL A 156 45.51 -26.38 20.69
N HIS A 157 46.23 -25.26 20.69
CA HIS A 157 45.72 -23.91 20.83
C HIS A 157 45.65 -23.21 19.48
N VAL A 158 44.59 -22.41 19.30
CA VAL A 158 44.40 -21.49 18.18
C VAL A 158 44.29 -20.08 18.75
N LEU A 159 45.22 -19.22 18.34
CA LEU A 159 45.29 -17.82 18.74
C LEU A 159 44.78 -16.97 17.58
N LEU A 160 43.69 -16.24 17.81
CA LEU A 160 43.10 -15.29 16.87
C LEU A 160 43.32 -13.87 17.38
N GLN A 161 44.11 -13.08 16.65
CA GLN A 161 44.30 -11.66 16.94
C GLN A 161 43.27 -10.84 16.16
N TYR A 162 42.45 -10.10 16.89
CA TYR A 162 41.48 -9.15 16.37
C TYR A 162 41.99 -7.73 16.59
N ASN A 163 42.01 -6.93 15.52
CA ASN A 163 42.29 -5.50 15.61
C ASN A 163 40.99 -4.71 15.56
N LEU A 164 40.79 -3.82 16.54
CA LEU A 164 39.57 -3.04 16.72
C LEU A 164 39.38 -1.99 15.62
N ILE A 165 40.47 -1.37 15.16
CA ILE A 165 40.43 -0.32 14.13
C ILE A 165 40.14 -0.95 12.77
N GLU A 166 40.96 -1.91 12.35
CA GLU A 166 40.78 -2.61 11.06
C GLU A 166 39.55 -3.54 11.05
N GLN A 167 38.92 -3.75 12.22
CA GLN A 167 37.84 -4.70 12.45
C GLN A 167 38.13 -6.12 11.91
N ARG A 168 39.39 -6.54 11.92
CA ARG A 168 39.84 -7.73 11.20
C ARG A 168 40.54 -8.73 12.11
N VAL A 169 40.33 -10.01 11.84
CA VAL A 169 41.15 -11.09 12.44
C VAL A 169 42.34 -11.40 11.53
N GLY A 170 43.53 -11.35 12.12
CA GLY A 170 44.79 -11.73 11.48
C GLY A 170 44.89 -13.23 11.19
N THR A 171 46.01 -13.66 10.62
CA THR A 171 46.25 -15.09 10.35
C THR A 171 46.31 -15.87 11.67
N PRO A 172 45.54 -16.96 11.85
CA PRO A 172 45.53 -17.74 13.07
C PRO A 172 46.91 -18.31 13.41
N LEU A 173 47.31 -18.18 14.67
CA LEU A 173 48.51 -18.83 15.16
C LEU A 173 48.13 -20.13 15.89
N VAL A 174 48.30 -21.25 15.18
CA VAL A 174 48.14 -22.60 15.74
C VAL A 174 49.40 -23.02 16.49
N CYS A 175 49.29 -23.52 17.72
CA CYS A 175 50.42 -24.01 18.51
C CYS A 175 49.97 -25.06 19.55
N ASN A 176 50.90 -25.76 20.21
CA ASN A 176 50.61 -26.72 21.28
C ASN A 176 50.92 -26.16 22.68
N GLY A 177 51.37 -24.90 22.71
CA GLY A 177 51.61 -24.14 23.92
C GLY A 177 52.13 -22.76 23.56
N ALA A 178 51.72 -21.79 24.37
CA ALA A 178 52.06 -20.38 24.20
C ALA A 178 52.31 -19.74 25.56
N THR A 179 53.32 -18.86 25.63
CA THR A 179 53.57 -18.01 26.80
C THR A 179 53.89 -16.59 26.37
N PHE A 180 53.51 -15.62 27.20
CA PHE A 180 53.70 -14.19 26.97
C PHE A 180 54.76 -13.64 27.91
N PHE A 181 55.65 -12.81 27.39
CA PHE A 181 56.67 -12.11 28.16
C PHE A 181 56.32 -10.63 28.31
N ARG A 182 56.95 -9.98 29.30
CA ARG A 182 56.62 -8.60 29.69
C ARG A 182 56.86 -7.57 28.57
N GLY A 183 57.81 -7.84 27.67
CA GLY A 183 58.14 -6.99 26.52
C GLY A 183 57.27 -7.22 25.29
N GLY A 184 56.22 -8.06 25.39
CA GLY A 184 55.34 -8.38 24.27
C GLY A 184 55.81 -9.56 23.43
N GLU A 185 56.87 -10.26 23.83
CA GLU A 185 57.30 -11.47 23.14
C GLU A 185 56.33 -12.62 23.41
N LEU A 186 55.74 -13.16 22.35
CA LEU A 186 54.95 -14.39 22.37
C LEU A 186 55.84 -15.54 21.91
N VAL A 187 56.07 -16.49 22.81
CA VAL A 187 56.81 -17.71 22.52
C VAL A 187 55.82 -18.86 22.37
N CYS A 188 55.79 -19.46 21.19
CA CYS A 188 54.93 -20.61 20.90
C CYS A 188 55.74 -21.76 20.30
N PHE A 189 55.29 -22.99 20.56
CA PHE A 189 55.87 -24.17 19.94
C PHE A 189 54.78 -24.99 19.26
N ARG A 190 55.16 -25.68 18.18
CA ARG A 190 54.32 -26.65 17.49
C ARG A 190 54.91 -28.04 17.71
N SER A 191 54.10 -28.98 18.17
CA SER A 191 54.49 -30.38 18.18
C SER A 191 54.47 -30.93 16.75
N GLN A 192 55.31 -31.92 16.50
CA GLN A 192 55.26 -32.75 15.30
C GLN A 192 54.45 -34.01 15.61
N ASP A 193 53.88 -34.65 14.59
CA ASP A 193 53.13 -35.90 14.76
C ASP A 193 54.01 -37.05 15.26
N GLU A 194 55.31 -37.02 14.91
CA GLU A 194 56.30 -37.99 15.36
C GLU A 194 57.13 -37.44 16.54
N PRO A 195 57.46 -38.27 17.54
CA PRO A 195 58.38 -37.89 18.63
C PRO A 195 59.77 -37.51 18.10
N GLN A 196 60.30 -36.36 18.52
CA GLN A 196 61.60 -35.85 18.10
C GLN A 196 62.44 -35.37 19.30
N LYS A 197 63.77 -35.33 19.12
CA LYS A 197 64.71 -34.86 20.16
C LYS A 197 64.85 -33.34 20.22
N HIS A 198 64.51 -32.64 19.13
CA HIS A 198 64.63 -31.20 18.99
C HIS A 198 63.30 -30.62 18.51
N HIS A 199 62.80 -29.60 19.18
CA HIS A 199 61.58 -28.89 18.79
C HIS A 199 61.92 -27.44 18.45
N ALA A 200 61.43 -26.97 17.31
CA ALA A 200 61.53 -25.57 16.93
C ALA A 200 60.53 -24.75 17.74
N VAL A 201 61.00 -23.65 18.30
CA VAL A 201 60.17 -22.66 19.01
C VAL A 201 60.14 -21.39 18.16
N GLN A 202 58.97 -20.79 18.03
CA GLN A 202 58.76 -19.54 17.33
C GLN A 202 58.59 -18.41 18.33
N ILE A 203 59.22 -17.27 18.04
CA ILE A 203 59.14 -16.06 18.85
C ILE A 203 58.54 -14.97 17.97
N TRP A 204 57.43 -14.41 18.43
CA TRP A 204 56.72 -13.32 17.76
C TRP A 204 56.78 -12.08 18.65
N GLN A 205 57.05 -10.91 18.06
CA GLN A 205 56.84 -9.65 18.75
C GLN A 205 55.36 -9.27 18.62
N THR A 206 54.68 -9.07 19.74
CA THR A 206 53.23 -8.84 19.81
C THR A 206 52.90 -7.62 20.67
N PRO A 207 51.70 -7.04 20.55
CA PRO A 207 51.26 -5.92 21.36
C PRO A 207 50.83 -6.32 22.79
N TYR A 208 50.83 -7.61 23.12
CA TYR A 208 50.38 -8.15 24.42
C TYR A 208 51.51 -8.09 25.47
N VAL A 209 51.75 -6.90 25.99
CA VAL A 209 52.77 -6.61 27.01
C VAL A 209 52.23 -6.80 28.43
N GLY A 210 53.12 -6.84 29.42
CA GLY A 210 52.73 -6.93 30.83
C GLY A 210 52.16 -5.61 31.39
N ASP A 211 51.41 -5.69 32.49
CA ASP A 211 50.72 -4.54 33.11
C ASP A 211 51.67 -3.36 33.46
N ASP A 212 52.94 -3.65 33.72
CA ASP A 212 53.96 -2.66 34.08
C ASP A 212 54.68 -2.02 32.87
N TYR A 213 54.33 -2.41 31.63
CA TYR A 213 54.99 -1.91 30.42
C TYR A 213 54.47 -0.52 30.06
N VAL A 214 55.39 0.45 29.99
CA VAL A 214 55.10 1.83 29.56
C VAL A 214 55.69 2.04 28.18
N ALA A 215 54.83 2.24 27.18
CA ALA A 215 55.27 2.60 25.85
C ALA A 215 55.89 4.01 25.84
N PRO A 216 56.97 4.25 25.06
CA PRO A 216 57.49 5.61 24.86
C PRO A 216 56.43 6.47 24.16
N SER A 217 56.05 7.60 24.76
CA SER A 217 55.03 8.50 24.20
C SER A 217 55.38 9.97 24.41
N ASP A 218 55.03 10.82 23.44
CA ASP A 218 55.14 12.27 23.57
C ASP A 218 54.00 12.82 24.44
N THR A 219 54.32 13.11 25.70
CA THR A 219 53.35 13.53 26.71
C THR A 219 52.77 14.92 26.49
N ASP A 220 53.41 15.75 25.66
CA ASP A 220 52.99 17.13 25.44
C ASP A 220 51.95 17.27 24.32
N SER A 221 51.84 16.26 23.46
CA SER A 221 50.90 16.20 22.34
C SER A 221 49.43 16.22 22.77
N LEU A 222 48.56 16.79 21.94
CA LEU A 222 47.11 16.75 22.17
C LEU A 222 46.58 15.31 22.17
N LEU A 223 47.09 14.46 21.28
CA LEU A 223 46.73 13.05 21.17
C LEU A 223 46.98 12.29 22.48
N TYR A 224 48.12 12.55 23.14
CA TYR A 224 48.41 11.97 24.44
C TYR A 224 47.41 12.41 25.52
N LYS A 225 46.96 13.67 25.49
CA LYS A 225 45.98 14.21 26.45
C LYS A 225 44.57 13.67 26.25
N ILE A 226 44.17 13.35 25.02
CA ILE A 226 42.89 12.70 24.71
C ILE A 226 42.88 11.27 25.27
N GLY A 227 44.00 10.56 25.14
CA GLY A 227 44.17 9.20 25.60
C GLY A 227 43.92 8.19 24.48
N ASN A 228 44.74 7.15 24.47
CA ASN A 228 44.80 6.19 23.36
C ASN A 228 43.46 5.46 23.13
N LYS A 229 42.78 5.06 24.21
CA LYS A 229 41.48 4.36 24.12
C LYS A 229 40.42 5.18 23.37
N GLU A 230 40.35 6.48 23.61
CA GLU A 230 39.39 7.37 22.95
C GLU A 230 39.73 7.57 21.47
N ILE A 231 41.03 7.67 21.14
CA ILE A 231 41.49 7.78 19.74
C ILE A 231 41.19 6.50 18.98
N VAL A 232 41.55 5.34 19.54
CA VAL A 232 41.31 4.04 18.91
C VAL A 232 39.83 3.84 18.62
N ARG A 233 38.94 4.19 19.56
CA ARG A 233 37.50 4.10 19.37
C ARG A 233 37.02 4.98 18.20
N GLY A 234 37.45 6.25 18.17
CA GLY A 234 37.11 7.14 17.06
C GLY A 234 37.67 6.66 15.71
N MET A 235 38.88 6.08 15.69
CA MET A 235 39.46 5.49 14.49
C MET A 235 38.70 4.24 14.03
N ALA A 236 38.24 3.39 14.95
CA ALA A 236 37.45 2.20 14.66
C ALA A 236 36.09 2.57 14.06
N GLU A 237 35.36 3.53 14.63
CA GLU A 237 34.07 4.00 14.10
C GLU A 237 34.25 4.70 12.73
N CYS A 238 35.35 5.44 12.52
CA CYS A 238 35.72 5.97 11.20
C CYS A 238 36.04 4.85 10.18
N HIS A 239 36.70 3.78 10.60
CA HIS A 239 37.00 2.65 9.73
C HIS A 239 35.74 1.85 9.38
N GLU A 240 34.80 1.70 10.31
CA GLU A 240 33.47 1.15 10.02
C GLU A 240 32.75 1.96 8.93
N LEU A 241 32.83 3.29 8.99
CA LEU A 241 32.27 4.16 7.96
C LEU A 241 32.94 3.90 6.59
N LEU A 242 34.26 3.75 6.54
CA LEU A 242 34.96 3.39 5.30
C LEU A 242 34.49 2.03 4.75
N ASN A 243 34.35 1.03 5.62
CA ASN A 243 33.85 -0.29 5.25
C ASN A 243 32.41 -0.24 4.72
N LEU A 244 31.56 0.65 5.25
CA LEU A 244 30.20 0.87 4.74
C LEU A 244 30.22 1.54 3.37
N ILE A 245 31.09 2.52 3.13
CA ILE A 245 31.21 3.21 1.84
C ILE A 245 31.56 2.23 0.71
N GLU A 246 32.30 1.16 1.00
CA GLU A 246 32.65 0.12 0.03
C GLU A 246 31.54 -0.92 -0.22
N LYS A 247 30.42 -0.87 0.52
CA LYS A 247 29.30 -1.81 0.32
C LYS A 247 28.48 -1.47 -0.92
N GLU A 248 27.92 -2.52 -1.51
CA GLU A 248 26.98 -2.40 -2.62
C GLU A 248 25.59 -1.93 -2.16
N ASP A 249 24.81 -1.40 -3.11
CA ASP A 249 23.40 -1.02 -2.97
C ASP A 249 22.46 -2.13 -2.47
N SER A 250 22.93 -3.38 -2.39
CA SER A 250 22.19 -4.48 -1.78
C SER A 250 22.13 -4.40 -0.25
N TYR A 251 22.96 -3.57 0.36
CA TYR A 251 22.98 -3.34 1.81
C TYR A 251 21.76 -2.51 2.26
N ALA A 252 20.94 -3.08 3.13
CA ALA A 252 19.71 -2.46 3.60
C ALA A 252 20.01 -1.21 4.43
N ASN A 253 19.36 -0.10 4.06
CA ASN A 253 19.49 1.21 4.71
C ASN A 253 20.91 1.80 4.68
N LEU A 254 21.74 1.43 3.70
CA LEU A 254 23.13 1.86 3.57
C LEU A 254 23.33 3.37 3.80
N TYR A 255 22.63 4.20 3.01
CA TYR A 255 22.77 5.65 3.13
C TYR A 255 22.27 6.22 4.45
N VAL A 256 21.23 5.61 5.04
CA VAL A 256 20.72 6.01 6.36
C VAL A 256 21.77 5.71 7.44
N ASP A 257 22.41 4.55 7.38
CA ASP A 257 23.48 4.17 8.29
C ASP A 257 24.72 5.05 8.10
N LEU A 258 25.09 5.40 6.87
CA LEU A 258 26.18 6.34 6.58
C LEU A 258 25.92 7.72 7.19
N VAL A 259 24.71 8.26 7.03
CA VAL A 259 24.32 9.54 7.64
C VAL A 259 24.40 9.47 9.15
N LYS A 260 23.86 8.39 9.73
CA LYS A 260 23.82 8.20 11.17
C LYS A 260 25.22 8.05 11.74
N LEU A 261 26.03 7.13 11.23
CA LEU A 261 27.37 6.85 11.74
C LEU A 261 28.30 8.06 11.59
N ALA A 262 28.29 8.74 10.44
CA ALA A 262 29.06 9.96 10.26
C ALA A 262 28.62 11.06 11.24
N GLY A 263 27.31 11.19 11.50
CA GLY A 263 26.77 12.11 12.49
C GLY A 263 27.20 11.77 13.92
N ASP A 264 27.03 10.50 14.31
CA ASP A 264 27.37 9.98 15.64
C ASP A 264 28.87 10.20 15.92
N VAL A 265 29.76 9.95 14.95
CA VAL A 265 31.19 10.20 15.08
C VAL A 265 31.50 11.71 15.22
N ILE A 266 30.88 12.57 14.40
CA ILE A 266 31.06 14.03 14.51
C ILE A 266 30.63 14.56 15.89
N ASP A 267 29.54 14.03 16.43
CA ASP A 267 28.93 14.53 17.66
C ASP A 267 29.56 13.93 18.93
N SER A 268 30.14 12.72 18.85
CA SER A 268 30.69 12.00 20.01
C SER A 268 32.09 12.47 20.42
N TYR A 269 32.93 12.89 19.47
CA TYR A 269 34.34 13.19 19.74
C TYR A 269 34.62 14.70 19.74
N PHE A 270 34.78 15.29 20.92
CA PHE A 270 35.07 16.72 21.10
C PHE A 270 36.37 17.23 20.44
N TRP A 271 37.24 16.31 20.03
CA TRP A 271 38.54 16.62 19.43
C TRP A 271 38.52 16.58 17.91
N ILE A 272 37.44 16.11 17.29
CA ILE A 272 37.39 15.74 15.87
C ILE A 272 37.53 16.93 14.89
N ASP A 273 37.32 18.15 15.38
CA ASP A 273 37.41 19.39 14.63
C ASP A 273 38.74 20.14 14.78
N LYS A 274 39.71 19.55 15.50
CA LYS A 274 40.99 20.20 15.79
C LYS A 274 42.02 19.95 14.68
N GLU A 275 42.86 20.95 14.41
CA GLU A 275 43.92 20.83 13.40
C GLU A 275 44.96 19.76 13.79
N GLU A 276 45.26 19.62 15.09
CA GLU A 276 46.23 18.64 15.60
C GLU A 276 45.75 17.18 15.45
N THR A 277 44.45 16.98 15.18
CA THR A 277 43.85 15.68 14.85
C THR A 277 43.41 15.61 13.39
N ALA A 278 43.99 16.47 12.53
CA ALA A 278 43.73 16.56 11.10
C ALA A 278 42.27 16.88 10.69
N ASN A 279 41.50 17.51 11.58
CA ASN A 279 40.13 18.00 11.31
C ASN A 279 39.22 16.97 10.61
N LEU A 280 39.12 15.75 11.15
CA LEU A 280 38.30 14.66 10.61
C LEU A 280 36.82 15.04 10.44
N LYS A 281 36.34 16.06 11.16
CA LYS A 281 34.97 16.58 11.01
C LYS A 281 34.62 16.98 9.58
N GLU A 282 35.56 17.57 8.85
CA GLU A 282 35.33 18.06 7.49
C GLU A 282 34.96 16.94 6.51
N PRO A 283 35.80 15.89 6.29
CA PRO A 283 35.43 14.78 5.41
C PRO A 283 34.19 14.00 5.90
N LEU A 284 34.00 13.85 7.22
CA LEU A 284 32.81 13.19 7.77
C LEU A 284 31.53 13.98 7.47
N ALA A 285 31.58 15.31 7.53
CA ALA A 285 30.45 16.16 7.20
C ALA A 285 30.09 16.09 5.71
N GLU A 286 31.10 16.02 4.83
CA GLU A 286 30.90 15.82 3.39
C GLU A 286 30.27 14.45 3.10
N ILE A 287 30.76 13.38 3.72
CA ILE A 287 30.16 12.03 3.60
C ILE A 287 28.70 12.05 4.06
N ARG A 288 28.42 12.65 5.22
CA ARG A 288 27.06 12.76 5.75
C ARG A 288 26.14 13.51 4.79
N GLN A 289 26.60 14.62 4.22
CA GLN A 289 25.80 15.43 3.29
C GLN A 289 25.54 14.67 1.97
N ALA A 290 26.56 14.01 1.43
CA ALA A 290 26.43 13.21 0.21
C ALA A 290 25.47 12.03 0.41
N ALA A 291 25.60 11.30 1.53
CA ALA A 291 24.70 10.20 1.88
C ALA A 291 23.27 10.70 2.08
N ALA A 292 23.06 11.82 2.80
CA ALA A 292 21.73 12.38 3.04
C ALA A 292 21.03 12.78 1.73
N ALA A 293 21.76 13.34 0.76
CA ALA A 293 21.20 13.65 -0.55
C ALA A 293 20.81 12.39 -1.35
N ALA A 294 21.49 11.26 -1.10
CA ALA A 294 21.24 9.99 -1.77
C ALA A 294 20.11 9.17 -1.12
N VAL A 295 19.80 9.36 0.18
CA VAL A 295 18.75 8.60 0.90
C VAL A 295 17.41 8.65 0.15
N ASP A 296 16.93 9.84 -0.18
CA ASP A 296 15.61 10.02 -0.82
C ASP A 296 15.54 9.35 -2.20
N GLU A 297 16.64 9.35 -2.95
CA GLU A 297 16.67 8.75 -4.28
C GLU A 297 16.84 7.23 -4.19
N PHE A 298 17.65 6.75 -3.27
CA PHE A 298 17.84 5.32 -3.03
C PHE A 298 16.56 4.65 -2.52
N GLU A 299 15.84 5.26 -1.57
CA GLU A 299 14.56 4.72 -1.09
C GLU A 299 13.53 4.60 -2.23
N LYS A 300 13.50 5.57 -3.16
CA LYS A 300 12.65 5.48 -4.36
C LYS A 300 13.07 4.32 -5.25
N VAL A 301 14.37 4.16 -5.51
CA VAL A 301 14.88 3.06 -6.35
C VAL A 301 14.57 1.70 -5.73
N VAL A 302 14.80 1.52 -4.43
CA VAL A 302 14.49 0.28 -3.71
C VAL A 302 12.99 -0.01 -3.77
N ARG A 303 12.13 0.99 -3.50
CA ARG A 303 10.68 0.83 -3.55
C ARG A 303 10.19 0.47 -4.96
N VAL A 304 10.75 1.09 -6.00
CA VAL A 304 10.41 0.77 -7.40
C VAL A 304 10.85 -0.67 -7.72
N ARG A 305 12.06 -1.09 -7.34
CA ARG A 305 12.51 -2.48 -7.52
C ARG A 305 11.61 -3.49 -6.81
N GLN A 306 11.23 -3.22 -5.57
CA GLN A 306 10.34 -4.09 -4.80
C GLN A 306 8.97 -4.22 -5.48
N ASN A 307 8.34 -3.10 -5.85
CA ASN A 307 7.04 -3.10 -6.53
C ASN A 307 7.12 -3.81 -7.89
N THR A 308 8.16 -3.55 -8.69
CA THR A 308 8.37 -4.25 -9.97
C THR A 308 8.50 -5.77 -9.76
N ASN A 309 9.27 -6.21 -8.76
CA ASN A 309 9.42 -7.63 -8.45
C ASN A 309 8.11 -8.27 -8.00
N GLU A 310 7.32 -7.59 -7.16
CA GLU A 310 6.02 -8.07 -6.69
C GLU A 310 5.03 -8.23 -7.85
N GLN A 311 4.89 -7.20 -8.70
CA GLN A 311 4.04 -7.26 -9.89
C GLN A 311 4.49 -8.36 -10.86
N THR A 312 5.81 -8.52 -11.05
CA THR A 312 6.37 -9.57 -11.91
C THR A 312 6.01 -10.96 -11.37
N ARG A 313 6.19 -11.20 -10.06
CA ARG A 313 5.82 -12.48 -9.42
C ARG A 313 4.33 -12.77 -9.53
N GLN A 314 3.48 -11.75 -9.35
CA GLN A 314 2.03 -11.91 -9.46
C GLN A 314 1.61 -12.35 -10.86
N VAL A 315 2.13 -11.68 -11.90
CA VAL A 315 1.83 -12.02 -13.31
C VAL A 315 2.41 -13.39 -13.67
N GLU A 316 3.63 -13.71 -13.22
CA GLU A 316 4.23 -15.03 -13.41
C GLU A 316 3.37 -16.14 -12.83
N ARG A 317 2.90 -15.97 -11.58
CA ARG A 317 2.02 -16.94 -10.90
C ARG A 317 0.68 -17.09 -11.62
N ALA A 318 0.03 -15.99 -11.96
CA ALA A 318 -1.23 -16.01 -12.71
C ALA A 318 -1.07 -16.72 -14.07
N THR A 319 0.06 -16.49 -14.76
CA THR A 319 0.40 -17.14 -16.02
C THR A 319 0.53 -18.66 -15.84
N ARG A 320 1.26 -19.12 -14.82
CA ARG A 320 1.43 -20.55 -14.53
C ARG A 320 0.10 -21.22 -14.17
N GLU A 321 -0.70 -20.60 -13.32
CA GLU A 321 -2.01 -21.11 -12.92
C GLU A 321 -2.97 -21.20 -14.11
N LEU A 322 -2.99 -20.19 -14.97
CA LEU A 322 -3.81 -20.20 -16.19
C LEU A 322 -3.38 -21.33 -17.13
N ILE A 323 -2.09 -21.46 -17.43
CA ILE A 323 -1.56 -22.52 -18.29
C ILE A 323 -1.88 -23.90 -17.70
N ALA A 324 -1.69 -24.09 -16.39
CA ALA A 324 -2.04 -25.33 -15.72
C ALA A 324 -3.54 -25.64 -15.85
N SER A 325 -4.42 -24.65 -15.67
CA SER A 325 -5.86 -24.81 -15.82
C SER A 325 -6.26 -25.24 -17.24
N ILE A 326 -5.63 -24.64 -18.26
CA ILE A 326 -5.87 -24.96 -19.67
C ILE A 326 -5.43 -26.38 -20.00
N ASN A 327 -4.30 -26.83 -19.45
CA ASN A 327 -3.80 -28.19 -19.67
C ASN A 327 -4.70 -29.27 -19.06
N HIS A 328 -5.38 -28.98 -17.95
CA HIS A 328 -6.27 -29.94 -17.28
C HIS A 328 -7.74 -29.83 -17.72
N LYS A 329 -8.12 -28.76 -18.42
CA LYS A 329 -9.49 -28.56 -18.90
C LYS A 329 -9.82 -29.53 -20.04
N ARG A 330 -10.97 -30.18 -19.93
CA ARG A 330 -11.61 -30.83 -21.08
C ARG A 330 -12.41 -29.76 -21.80
N PHE A 331 -12.09 -29.53 -23.07
CA PHE A 331 -12.75 -28.55 -23.90
C PHE A 331 -13.92 -29.23 -24.63
N GLU A 332 -15.08 -29.29 -23.98
CA GLU A 332 -16.27 -29.99 -24.47
C GLU A 332 -17.26 -29.03 -25.14
N ASN A 333 -17.17 -27.74 -24.82
CA ASN A 333 -17.96 -26.68 -25.45
C ASN A 333 -17.07 -25.55 -25.98
N ILE A 334 -17.60 -24.79 -26.94
CA ILE A 334 -16.88 -23.67 -27.56
C ILE A 334 -16.61 -22.52 -26.57
N ASN A 335 -17.47 -22.33 -25.56
CA ASN A 335 -17.32 -21.26 -24.56
C ASN A 335 -16.04 -21.43 -23.74
N GLU A 336 -15.65 -22.67 -23.43
CA GLU A 336 -14.39 -22.96 -22.74
C GLU A 336 -13.17 -22.52 -23.56
N PHE A 337 -13.19 -22.68 -24.88
CA PHE A 337 -12.13 -22.19 -25.76
C PHE A 337 -12.11 -20.66 -25.77
N VAL A 338 -13.26 -20.01 -25.96
CA VAL A 338 -13.38 -18.54 -25.99
C VAL A 338 -12.88 -17.92 -24.68
N GLN A 339 -13.35 -18.43 -23.54
CA GLN A 339 -12.93 -17.94 -22.21
C GLN A 339 -11.42 -18.11 -21.99
N SER A 340 -10.87 -19.26 -22.37
CA SER A 340 -9.44 -19.55 -22.17
C SER A 340 -8.55 -18.72 -23.09
N LEU A 341 -8.95 -18.51 -24.36
CA LEU A 341 -8.26 -17.62 -25.30
C LEU A 341 -8.34 -16.15 -24.85
N ALA A 342 -9.49 -15.70 -24.35
CA ALA A 342 -9.65 -14.37 -23.80
C ALA A 342 -8.76 -14.17 -22.54
N ALA A 343 -8.68 -15.17 -21.66
CA ALA A 343 -7.81 -15.14 -20.49
C ALA A 343 -6.31 -15.09 -20.88
N LEU A 344 -5.89 -15.89 -21.87
CA LEU A 344 -4.51 -15.83 -22.40
C LEU A 344 -4.20 -14.46 -23.02
N ARG A 345 -5.15 -13.87 -23.77
CA ARG A 345 -4.99 -12.53 -24.36
C ARG A 345 -4.83 -11.45 -23.28
N ARG A 346 -5.63 -11.50 -22.21
CA ARG A 346 -5.50 -10.59 -21.06
C ARG A 346 -4.14 -10.74 -20.37
N THR A 347 -3.79 -11.98 -20.02
CA THR A 347 -2.51 -12.29 -19.37
C THR A 347 -1.31 -11.85 -20.21
N ARG A 348 -1.38 -12.02 -21.54
CA ARG A 348 -0.35 -11.51 -22.44
C ARG A 348 -0.25 -9.98 -22.39
N GLY A 349 -1.37 -9.27 -22.29
CA GLY A 349 -1.41 -7.83 -22.07
C GLY A 349 -0.72 -7.42 -20.76
N ASP A 350 -1.01 -8.15 -19.69
CA ASP A 350 -0.39 -7.93 -18.38
C ASP A 350 1.14 -8.17 -18.43
N ILE A 351 1.60 -9.21 -19.11
CA ILE A 351 3.03 -9.49 -19.34
C ILE A 351 3.69 -8.36 -20.15
N ILE A 352 3.02 -7.85 -21.19
CA ILE A 352 3.57 -6.74 -21.98
C ILE A 352 3.67 -5.47 -21.13
N ALA A 353 2.68 -5.20 -20.27
CA ALA A 353 2.71 -4.06 -19.37
C ALA A 353 3.89 -4.11 -18.38
N LEU A 354 4.39 -5.29 -18.02
CA LEU A 354 5.61 -5.41 -17.20
C LEU A 354 6.83 -4.78 -17.89
N ARG A 355 6.90 -4.72 -19.22
CA ARG A 355 8.02 -4.08 -19.94
C ARG A 355 8.13 -2.58 -19.67
N ASP A 356 7.02 -1.94 -19.30
CA ASP A 356 7.01 -0.51 -18.96
C ASP A 356 7.54 -0.24 -17.54
N LEU A 357 7.70 -1.28 -16.72
CA LEU A 357 8.21 -1.17 -15.36
C LEU A 357 9.74 -1.02 -15.35
N ARG A 358 10.23 -0.11 -14.52
CA ARG A 358 11.67 0.08 -14.32
C ARG A 358 12.26 -1.10 -13.55
N TYR A 359 13.48 -1.51 -13.93
CA TYR A 359 14.24 -2.62 -13.33
C TYR A 359 13.61 -4.01 -13.52
N VAL A 360 12.68 -4.17 -14.46
CA VAL A 360 12.11 -5.48 -14.78
C VAL A 360 13.15 -6.39 -15.46
N ASP A 361 13.08 -7.69 -15.19
CA ASP A 361 13.85 -8.69 -15.92
C ASP A 361 13.24 -8.91 -17.31
N ALA A 362 13.83 -8.28 -18.32
CA ALA A 362 13.39 -8.40 -19.71
C ALA A 362 13.42 -9.86 -20.22
N THR A 363 14.39 -10.66 -19.76
CA THR A 363 14.52 -12.06 -20.22
C THR A 363 13.39 -12.94 -19.68
N LEU A 364 12.97 -12.72 -18.44
CA LEU A 364 11.81 -13.39 -17.86
C LEU A 364 10.52 -12.99 -18.57
N VAL A 365 10.32 -11.70 -18.83
CA VAL A 365 9.14 -11.19 -19.54
C VAL A 365 9.04 -11.78 -20.94
N ASP A 366 10.14 -11.83 -21.69
CA ASP A 366 10.19 -12.44 -23.03
C ASP A 366 9.85 -13.93 -22.99
N THR A 367 10.35 -14.64 -21.96
CA THR A 367 10.05 -16.06 -21.75
C THR A 367 8.56 -16.28 -21.47
N LEU A 368 7.95 -15.48 -20.61
CA LEU A 368 6.52 -15.55 -20.29
C LEU A 368 5.66 -15.21 -21.52
N GLU A 369 6.04 -14.18 -22.27
CA GLU A 369 5.32 -13.81 -23.50
C GLU A 369 5.35 -14.96 -24.52
N GLN A 370 6.52 -15.57 -24.73
CA GLN A 370 6.67 -16.67 -25.67
C GLN A 370 5.85 -17.90 -25.22
N GLN A 371 5.86 -18.22 -23.93
CA GLN A 371 5.05 -19.31 -23.38
C GLN A 371 3.55 -19.07 -23.65
N VAL A 372 3.04 -17.88 -23.32
CA VAL A 372 1.62 -17.56 -23.54
C VAL A 372 1.27 -17.56 -25.04
N ALA A 373 2.17 -17.07 -25.90
CA ALA A 373 2.00 -17.12 -27.35
C ALA A 373 1.88 -18.57 -27.87
N ASP A 374 2.80 -19.45 -27.48
CA ASP A 374 2.79 -20.85 -27.89
C ASP A 374 1.51 -21.59 -27.44
N TYR A 375 1.05 -21.33 -26.20
CA TYR A 375 -0.20 -21.89 -25.70
C TYR A 375 -1.42 -21.33 -26.41
N THR A 376 -1.41 -20.04 -26.75
CA THR A 376 -2.47 -19.39 -27.53
C THR A 376 -2.57 -20.05 -28.90
N ASP A 377 -1.45 -20.27 -29.60
CA ASP A 377 -1.44 -20.90 -30.92
C ASP A 377 -1.93 -22.36 -30.89
N LYS A 378 -1.51 -23.14 -29.89
CA LYS A 378 -2.00 -24.52 -29.70
C LYS A 378 -3.50 -24.56 -29.41
N LEU A 379 -3.99 -23.68 -28.54
CA LEU A 379 -5.40 -23.63 -28.18
C LEU A 379 -6.25 -23.13 -29.35
N ALA A 380 -5.74 -22.15 -30.10
CA ALA A 380 -6.32 -21.65 -31.34
C ALA A 380 -6.53 -22.77 -32.37
N GLN A 381 -5.50 -23.56 -32.64
CA GLN A 381 -5.61 -24.69 -33.58
C GLN A 381 -6.66 -25.72 -33.14
N ARG A 382 -6.71 -26.06 -31.85
CA ARG A 382 -7.74 -26.95 -31.29
C ARG A 382 -9.14 -26.36 -31.41
N CYS A 383 -9.28 -25.05 -31.20
CA CYS A 383 -10.55 -24.32 -31.36
C CYS A 383 -11.05 -24.37 -32.82
N VAL A 384 -10.17 -24.17 -33.80
CA VAL A 384 -10.52 -24.30 -35.23
C VAL A 384 -11.00 -25.72 -35.55
N GLN A 385 -10.29 -26.74 -35.08
CA GLN A 385 -10.69 -28.14 -35.28
C GLN A 385 -12.05 -28.45 -34.64
N PHE A 386 -12.34 -27.86 -33.48
CA PHE A 386 -13.64 -27.98 -32.83
C PHE A 386 -14.74 -27.30 -33.66
N LEU A 387 -14.53 -26.05 -34.12
CA LEU A 387 -15.50 -25.29 -34.90
C LEU A 387 -15.85 -25.90 -36.27
N LEU A 388 -15.01 -26.78 -36.80
CA LEU A 388 -15.28 -27.53 -38.04
C LEU A 388 -16.22 -28.73 -37.83
N GLN A 389 -16.54 -29.09 -36.58
CA GLN A 389 -17.51 -30.13 -36.29
C GLN A 389 -18.94 -29.61 -36.49
N ALA A 390 -19.83 -30.48 -37.00
CA ALA A 390 -21.21 -30.10 -37.31
C ALA A 390 -22.01 -29.58 -36.10
N ASP A 391 -21.71 -30.08 -34.90
CA ASP A 391 -22.44 -29.74 -33.66
C ASP A 391 -21.75 -28.68 -32.80
N ALA A 392 -20.66 -28.07 -33.29
CA ALA A 392 -19.80 -27.17 -32.50
C ALA A 392 -20.53 -25.95 -31.94
N LEU A 393 -21.51 -25.43 -32.69
CA LEU A 393 -22.31 -24.25 -32.32
C LEU A 393 -23.74 -24.61 -31.89
N ALA A 394 -24.07 -25.90 -31.77
CA ALA A 394 -25.39 -26.36 -31.33
C ALA A 394 -25.84 -25.77 -29.97
N PRO A 395 -24.96 -25.54 -28.97
CA PRO A 395 -25.35 -24.90 -27.71
C PRO A 395 -25.90 -23.47 -27.90
N TYR A 396 -25.30 -22.68 -28.80
CA TYR A 396 -25.78 -21.32 -29.10
C TYR A 396 -27.12 -21.36 -29.83
N ASP A 397 -27.27 -22.29 -30.78
CA ASP A 397 -28.53 -22.46 -31.50
C ASP A 397 -29.67 -22.82 -30.55
N ALA A 398 -29.43 -23.76 -29.63
CA ALA A 398 -30.40 -24.16 -28.60
C ALA A 398 -30.73 -23.02 -27.63
N ALA A 399 -29.75 -22.22 -27.23
CA ALA A 399 -29.97 -21.06 -26.36
C ALA A 399 -30.84 -20.01 -27.06
N ILE A 400 -30.54 -19.65 -28.30
CA ILE A 400 -31.29 -18.65 -29.07
C ILE A 400 -32.72 -19.12 -29.35
N GLU A 401 -32.93 -20.38 -29.72
CA GLU A 401 -34.29 -20.93 -29.91
C GLU A 401 -35.08 -20.93 -28.60
N LYS A 402 -34.45 -21.24 -27.47
CA LYS A 402 -35.08 -21.12 -26.14
C LYS A 402 -35.46 -19.67 -25.82
N HIS A 403 -34.57 -18.72 -26.08
CA HIS A 403 -34.88 -17.30 -25.89
C HIS A 403 -36.05 -16.87 -26.77
N LYS A 404 -36.04 -17.26 -28.05
CA LYS A 404 -37.11 -16.97 -29.03
C LYS A 404 -38.46 -17.53 -28.60
N ALA A 405 -38.51 -18.77 -28.13
CA ALA A 405 -39.74 -19.38 -27.59
C ALA A 405 -40.25 -18.67 -26.33
N THR A 406 -39.37 -18.02 -25.58
CA THR A 406 -39.74 -17.28 -24.36
C THR A 406 -40.38 -15.92 -24.69
N ILE A 407 -40.04 -15.30 -25.83
CA ILE A 407 -40.51 -13.95 -26.22
C ILE A 407 -42.04 -13.84 -26.19
N ASP A 408 -42.76 -14.81 -26.78
CA ASP A 408 -44.23 -14.77 -26.86
C ASP A 408 -44.91 -14.88 -25.48
N SER A 409 -44.23 -15.51 -24.52
CA SER A 409 -44.72 -15.70 -23.15
C SER A 409 -44.44 -14.53 -22.21
N VAL A 410 -43.66 -13.53 -22.65
CA VAL A 410 -43.34 -12.36 -21.83
C VAL A 410 -44.59 -11.49 -21.65
N GLN A 411 -44.93 -11.20 -20.39
CA GLN A 411 -46.10 -10.40 -19.99
C GLN A 411 -45.73 -9.04 -19.36
N LYS A 412 -44.48 -8.83 -18.95
CA LYS A 412 -44.02 -7.62 -18.27
C LYS A 412 -42.80 -7.02 -18.94
N VAL A 413 -42.69 -5.69 -18.94
CA VAL A 413 -41.51 -4.99 -19.49
C VAL A 413 -40.22 -5.33 -18.74
N ALA A 414 -40.31 -5.59 -17.43
CA ALA A 414 -39.15 -6.01 -16.63
C ALA A 414 -38.58 -7.37 -17.05
N ASP A 415 -39.44 -8.32 -17.42
CA ASP A 415 -39.03 -9.64 -17.89
C ASP A 415 -38.50 -9.57 -19.33
N ALA A 416 -39.04 -8.65 -20.14
CA ALA A 416 -38.51 -8.35 -21.47
C ALA A 416 -37.07 -7.80 -21.41
N LYS A 417 -36.76 -6.89 -20.47
CA LYS A 417 -35.40 -6.36 -20.26
C LYS A 417 -34.40 -7.43 -19.85
N LYS A 418 -34.79 -8.35 -18.96
CA LYS A 418 -33.93 -9.50 -18.58
C LYS A 418 -33.63 -10.41 -19.77
N LEU A 419 -34.64 -10.66 -20.61
CA LEU A 419 -34.47 -11.46 -21.81
C LEU A 419 -33.60 -10.73 -22.87
N GLU A 420 -33.71 -9.41 -22.95
CA GLU A 420 -32.86 -8.57 -23.81
C GLU A 420 -31.39 -8.66 -23.41
N GLU A 421 -31.11 -8.61 -22.10
CA GLU A 421 -29.77 -8.80 -21.54
C GLU A 421 -29.18 -10.17 -21.92
N GLN A 422 -29.94 -11.26 -21.71
CA GLN A 422 -29.51 -12.62 -22.09
C GLN A 422 -29.24 -12.79 -23.60
N ILE A 423 -30.10 -12.20 -24.45
CA ILE A 423 -29.89 -12.20 -25.90
C ILE A 423 -28.67 -11.36 -26.28
N SER A 424 -28.42 -10.26 -25.55
CA SER A 424 -27.25 -9.41 -25.77
C SER A 424 -25.95 -10.07 -25.34
N ASP A 425 -25.94 -10.81 -24.24
CA ASP A 425 -24.80 -11.61 -23.79
C ASP A 425 -24.44 -12.66 -24.85
N SER A 426 -25.45 -13.40 -25.35
CA SER A 426 -25.26 -14.37 -26.44
C SER A 426 -24.72 -13.71 -27.71
N ALA A 427 -25.15 -12.48 -28.02
CA ALA A 427 -24.64 -11.71 -29.15
C ALA A 427 -23.17 -11.30 -28.96
N SER A 428 -22.80 -10.86 -27.75
CA SER A 428 -21.43 -10.45 -27.41
C SER A 428 -20.46 -11.64 -27.43
N GLU A 429 -20.88 -12.80 -26.93
CA GLU A 429 -20.09 -14.03 -27.02
C GLU A 429 -19.83 -14.44 -28.48
N LEU A 430 -20.85 -14.32 -29.35
CA LEU A 430 -20.71 -14.59 -30.79
C LEU A 430 -19.82 -13.55 -31.49
N GLU A 431 -19.91 -12.26 -31.15
CA GLU A 431 -19.00 -11.23 -31.68
C GLU A 431 -17.55 -11.50 -31.29
N MET A 432 -17.31 -11.88 -30.03
CA MET A 432 -15.98 -12.27 -29.55
C MET A 432 -15.46 -13.51 -30.29
N LEU A 433 -16.34 -14.48 -30.58
CA LEU A 433 -15.99 -15.66 -31.35
C LEU A 433 -15.61 -15.28 -32.80
N ILE A 434 -16.33 -14.36 -33.45
CA ILE A 434 -15.96 -13.82 -34.77
C ILE A 434 -14.60 -13.12 -34.72
N GLU A 435 -14.37 -12.25 -33.72
CA GLU A 435 -13.10 -11.53 -33.58
C GLU A 435 -11.92 -12.48 -33.37
N ILE A 436 -12.11 -13.50 -32.52
CA ILE A 436 -11.13 -14.55 -32.29
C ILE A 436 -10.85 -15.27 -33.62
N VAL A 437 -11.87 -15.83 -34.27
CA VAL A 437 -11.73 -16.60 -35.53
C VAL A 437 -11.08 -15.78 -36.65
N SER A 438 -11.40 -14.49 -36.75
CA SER A 438 -10.82 -13.56 -37.73
C SER A 438 -9.31 -13.36 -37.51
N ASN A 439 -8.88 -13.33 -36.24
CA ASN A 439 -7.49 -13.19 -35.84
C ASN A 439 -6.71 -14.52 -35.82
N LEU A 440 -7.39 -15.68 -35.88
CA LEU A 440 -6.71 -16.98 -35.99
C LEU A 440 -6.06 -17.11 -37.38
N LYS A 441 -4.79 -17.54 -37.38
CA LYS A 441 -4.13 -18.03 -38.60
C LYS A 441 -4.77 -19.36 -38.99
N ILE A 442 -5.68 -19.31 -39.95
CA ILE A 442 -6.31 -20.48 -40.55
C ILE A 442 -5.68 -20.62 -41.94
N ASP A 443 -4.88 -21.66 -42.14
CA ASP A 443 -4.14 -21.88 -43.39
C ASP A 443 -5.08 -22.18 -44.57
N ASP A 444 -6.25 -22.77 -44.29
CA ASP A 444 -7.25 -23.13 -45.29
C ASP A 444 -8.38 -22.08 -45.36
N ALA A 445 -8.41 -21.34 -46.48
CA ALA A 445 -9.42 -20.33 -46.75
C ALA A 445 -10.86 -20.90 -46.79
N THR A 446 -11.03 -22.18 -47.13
CA THR A 446 -12.36 -22.83 -47.18
C THR A 446 -12.91 -23.12 -45.79
N GLN A 447 -12.05 -23.58 -44.87
CA GLN A 447 -12.37 -23.79 -43.45
C GLN A 447 -12.78 -22.47 -42.78
N ARG A 448 -12.01 -21.40 -43.01
CA ARG A 448 -12.34 -20.06 -42.51
C ARG A 448 -13.72 -19.59 -42.99
N THR A 449 -14.02 -19.77 -44.27
CA THR A 449 -15.31 -19.37 -44.85
C THR A 449 -16.46 -20.16 -44.22
N THR A 450 -16.30 -21.47 -44.04
CA THR A 450 -17.33 -22.34 -43.44
C THR A 450 -17.63 -21.94 -41.99
N ILE A 451 -16.60 -21.64 -41.20
CA ILE A 451 -16.77 -21.19 -39.81
C ILE A 451 -17.51 -19.84 -39.77
N ILE A 452 -17.12 -18.87 -40.59
CA ILE A 452 -17.76 -17.55 -40.65
C ILE A 452 -19.22 -17.66 -41.08
N ASP A 453 -19.53 -18.50 -42.07
CA ASP A 453 -20.90 -18.72 -42.55
C ASP A 453 -21.79 -19.34 -41.46
N ASN A 454 -21.27 -20.34 -40.74
CA ASN A 454 -21.98 -20.98 -39.62
C ASN A 454 -22.28 -19.99 -38.49
N ILE A 455 -21.32 -19.13 -38.13
CA ILE A 455 -21.52 -18.10 -37.11
C ILE A 455 -22.52 -17.03 -37.60
N SER A 456 -22.40 -16.60 -38.86
CA SER A 456 -23.29 -15.61 -39.47
C SER A 456 -24.74 -16.09 -39.51
N ALA A 457 -24.97 -17.38 -39.76
CA ALA A 457 -26.30 -18.00 -39.71
C ALA A 457 -26.92 -17.91 -38.31
N ILE A 458 -26.15 -18.15 -37.25
CA ILE A 458 -26.61 -18.03 -35.86
C ILE A 458 -26.82 -16.56 -35.48
N PHE A 459 -25.94 -15.66 -35.91
CA PHE A 459 -26.07 -14.23 -35.66
C PHE A 459 -27.34 -13.64 -36.32
N ALA A 460 -27.73 -14.15 -37.49
CA ALA A 460 -29.02 -13.81 -38.10
C ALA A 460 -30.21 -14.21 -37.22
N LYS A 461 -30.15 -15.39 -36.56
CA LYS A 461 -31.18 -15.82 -35.59
C LYS A 461 -31.23 -14.91 -34.36
N VAL A 462 -30.09 -14.47 -33.84
CA VAL A 462 -30.02 -13.48 -32.74
C VAL A 462 -30.71 -12.18 -33.13
N ASN A 463 -30.45 -11.67 -34.33
CA ASN A 463 -31.07 -10.43 -34.81
C ASN A 463 -32.58 -10.57 -35.01
N GLN A 464 -33.06 -11.74 -35.45
CA GLN A 464 -34.48 -12.05 -35.50
C GLN A 464 -35.10 -12.07 -34.09
N ALA A 465 -34.44 -12.68 -33.11
CA ALA A 465 -34.89 -12.71 -31.72
C ALA A 465 -34.92 -11.30 -31.10
N ARG A 466 -33.88 -10.47 -31.30
CA ARG A 466 -33.86 -9.05 -30.88
C ARG A 466 -35.02 -8.26 -31.49
N SER A 467 -35.28 -8.44 -32.78
CA SER A 467 -36.37 -7.74 -33.48
C SER A 467 -37.75 -8.15 -32.95
N ALA A 468 -37.96 -9.45 -32.73
CA ALA A 468 -39.19 -9.98 -32.15
C ALA A 468 -39.41 -9.49 -30.71
N LEU A 469 -38.36 -9.50 -29.88
CA LEU A 469 -38.42 -8.97 -28.53
C LEU A 469 -38.73 -7.48 -28.51
N LYS A 470 -38.09 -6.68 -29.38
CA LYS A 470 -38.36 -5.24 -29.51
C LYS A 470 -39.82 -4.94 -29.86
N ALA A 471 -40.40 -5.71 -30.78
CA ALA A 471 -41.82 -5.59 -31.13
C ALA A 471 -42.71 -5.91 -29.92
N ARG A 472 -42.41 -7.01 -29.20
CA ARG A 472 -43.16 -7.42 -28.02
C ARG A 472 -43.06 -6.43 -26.86
N THR A 473 -41.87 -5.88 -26.61
CA THR A 473 -41.65 -4.85 -25.59
C THR A 473 -42.47 -3.60 -25.90
N LYS A 474 -42.54 -3.17 -27.17
CA LYS A 474 -43.36 -2.03 -27.58
C LYS A 474 -44.86 -2.26 -27.34
N GLU A 475 -45.36 -3.47 -27.58
CA GLU A 475 -46.75 -3.84 -27.27
C GLU A 475 -47.01 -3.75 -25.75
N LEU A 476 -46.14 -4.36 -24.94
CA LEU A 476 -46.28 -4.37 -23.48
C LEU A 476 -46.17 -2.97 -22.86
N MET A 477 -45.25 -2.13 -23.36
CA MET A 477 -45.10 -0.75 -22.90
C MET A 477 -46.32 0.11 -23.20
N SER A 478 -47.07 -0.16 -24.28
CA SER A 478 -48.30 0.61 -24.55
C SER A 478 -49.42 0.30 -23.55
N VAL A 479 -49.50 -0.94 -23.06
CA VAL A 479 -50.54 -1.35 -22.08
C VAL A 479 -50.11 -1.03 -20.64
N GLU A 480 -48.88 -1.32 -20.26
CA GLU A 480 -48.36 -1.03 -18.91
C GLU A 480 -48.11 0.48 -18.72
N GLY A 481 -47.66 1.19 -19.76
CA GLY A 481 -47.35 2.62 -19.73
C GLY A 481 -48.57 3.48 -19.45
N VAL A 482 -49.76 3.12 -19.94
CA VAL A 482 -51.01 3.83 -19.64
C VAL A 482 -51.38 3.72 -18.16
N ALA A 483 -51.26 2.53 -17.57
CA ALA A 483 -51.59 2.33 -16.15
C ALA A 483 -50.59 3.07 -15.24
N GLU A 484 -49.29 3.00 -15.57
CA GLU A 484 -48.25 3.68 -14.82
C GLU A 484 -48.36 5.21 -14.93
N PHE A 485 -48.56 5.74 -16.13
CA PHE A 485 -48.73 7.18 -16.37
C PHE A 485 -49.90 7.75 -15.57
N ASN A 486 -51.06 7.08 -15.58
CA ASN A 486 -52.22 7.51 -14.79
C ASN A 486 -51.95 7.54 -13.29
N SER A 487 -51.18 6.57 -12.77
CA SER A 487 -50.79 6.53 -11.35
C SER A 487 -49.85 7.68 -11.00
N GLN A 488 -48.83 7.92 -11.82
CA GLN A 488 -47.86 9.01 -11.63
C GLN A 488 -48.53 10.39 -11.73
N MET A 489 -49.42 10.57 -12.71
CA MET A 489 -50.20 11.80 -12.85
C MET A 489 -51.10 12.06 -11.62
N LYS A 490 -51.68 11.00 -11.03
CA LYS A 490 -52.45 11.10 -9.79
C LYS A 490 -51.59 11.53 -8.60
N LEU A 491 -50.38 10.98 -8.46
CA LEU A 491 -49.43 11.37 -7.42
C LEU A 491 -48.95 12.81 -7.59
N LEU A 492 -48.65 13.21 -8.82
CA LEU A 492 -48.27 14.59 -9.16
C LEU A 492 -49.38 15.57 -8.76
N ASN A 493 -50.63 15.27 -9.11
CA ASN A 493 -51.79 16.07 -8.70
C ASN A 493 -51.92 16.20 -7.17
N GLN A 494 -51.74 15.10 -6.44
CA GLN A 494 -51.78 15.13 -4.97
C GLN A 494 -50.64 15.95 -4.37
N ALA A 495 -49.44 15.85 -4.92
CA ALA A 495 -48.27 16.61 -4.48
C ALA A 495 -48.48 18.12 -4.69
N VAL A 496 -49.01 18.53 -5.85
CA VAL A 496 -49.33 19.93 -6.16
C VAL A 496 -50.30 20.51 -5.13
N VAL A 497 -51.38 19.81 -4.83
CA VAL A 497 -52.37 20.25 -3.81
C VAL A 497 -51.70 20.40 -2.44
N ASN A 498 -50.95 19.39 -2.00
CA ASN A 498 -50.29 19.41 -0.69
C ASN A 498 -49.28 20.57 -0.57
N TYR A 499 -48.45 20.78 -1.60
CA TYR A 499 -47.48 21.87 -1.60
C TYR A 499 -48.14 23.25 -1.64
N LEU A 500 -49.24 23.42 -2.40
CA LEU A 500 -50.02 24.66 -2.40
C LEU A 500 -50.64 24.97 -1.04
N ASP A 501 -51.10 23.96 -0.30
CA ASP A 501 -51.69 24.12 1.03
C ASP A 501 -50.69 24.62 2.07
N ILE A 502 -49.43 24.16 2.00
CA ILE A 502 -48.35 24.57 2.93
C ILE A 502 -47.59 25.82 2.47
N CYS A 503 -47.97 26.43 1.35
CA CYS A 503 -47.45 27.72 0.92
C CYS A 503 -48.01 28.87 1.79
N ASP A 504 -47.19 29.29 2.76
CA ASP A 504 -47.45 30.40 3.68
C ASP A 504 -46.61 31.65 3.38
N ALA A 505 -45.60 31.56 2.51
CA ALA A 505 -44.73 32.65 2.10
C ALA A 505 -44.44 32.62 0.57
N PRO A 506 -44.27 33.79 -0.09
CA PRO A 506 -43.99 33.85 -1.53
C PRO A 506 -42.76 33.05 -1.97
N GLN A 507 -41.70 33.03 -1.14
CA GLN A 507 -40.48 32.28 -1.42
C GLN A 507 -40.73 30.76 -1.43
N LYS A 508 -41.59 30.25 -0.54
CA LYS A 508 -41.96 28.83 -0.52
C LYS A 508 -42.77 28.43 -1.76
N CYS A 509 -43.57 29.34 -2.32
CA CYS A 509 -44.26 29.09 -3.59
C CYS A 509 -43.27 28.85 -4.73
N GLU A 510 -42.21 29.65 -4.82
CA GLU A 510 -41.16 29.48 -5.83
C GLU A 510 -40.38 28.18 -5.63
N GLU A 511 -39.98 27.88 -4.40
CA GLU A 511 -39.25 26.64 -4.07
C GLU A 511 -40.04 25.38 -4.45
N PHE A 512 -41.31 25.32 -4.06
CA PHE A 512 -42.16 24.17 -4.39
C PHE A 512 -42.54 24.12 -5.87
N LEU A 513 -42.70 25.26 -6.53
CA LEU A 513 -42.88 25.30 -7.99
C LEU A 513 -41.69 24.67 -8.70
N THR A 514 -40.46 25.06 -8.35
CA THR A 514 -39.24 24.46 -8.93
C THR A 514 -39.21 22.95 -8.71
N LYS A 515 -39.53 22.49 -7.49
CA LYS A 515 -39.58 21.06 -7.18
C LYS A 515 -40.60 20.29 -8.03
N MET A 516 -41.78 20.88 -8.26
CA MET A 516 -42.80 20.28 -9.10
C MET A 516 -42.40 20.28 -10.59
N MET A 517 -41.71 21.31 -11.07
CA MET A 517 -41.23 21.37 -12.45
C MET A 517 -40.21 20.26 -12.74
N ILE A 518 -39.29 20.00 -11.82
CA ILE A 518 -38.33 18.89 -11.95
C ILE A 518 -39.06 17.54 -12.05
N GLN A 519 -40.10 17.32 -11.24
CA GLN A 519 -40.89 16.08 -11.31
C GLN A 519 -41.63 15.93 -12.66
N VAL A 520 -42.13 17.03 -13.22
CA VAL A 520 -42.75 17.01 -14.56
C VAL A 520 -41.71 16.68 -15.64
N GLU A 521 -40.52 17.29 -15.59
CA GLU A 521 -39.44 17.01 -16.56
C GLU A 521 -38.95 15.56 -16.48
N GLU A 522 -38.88 14.97 -15.28
CA GLU A 522 -38.55 13.55 -15.10
C GLU A 522 -39.61 12.64 -15.76
N LEU A 523 -40.89 12.98 -15.62
CA LEU A 523 -41.98 12.27 -16.29
C LEU A 523 -41.93 12.46 -17.82
N GLU A 524 -41.65 13.66 -18.31
CA GLU A 524 -41.48 13.94 -19.75
C GLU A 524 -40.35 13.09 -20.35
N GLY A 525 -39.20 12.99 -19.68
CA GLY A 525 -38.09 12.14 -20.13
C GLY A 525 -38.45 10.65 -20.10
N ARG A 526 -39.18 10.19 -19.08
CA ARG A 526 -39.57 8.79 -18.92
C ARG A 526 -40.61 8.32 -19.95
N PHE A 527 -41.52 9.21 -20.36
CA PHE A 527 -42.62 8.91 -21.27
C PHE A 527 -42.43 9.52 -22.68
N ALA A 528 -41.22 9.93 -23.04
CA ALA A 528 -40.89 10.61 -24.29
C ALA A 528 -41.27 9.86 -25.58
N GLU A 529 -41.44 8.54 -25.50
CA GLU A 529 -41.82 7.70 -26.66
C GLU A 529 -43.33 7.72 -26.98
N PHE A 530 -44.15 8.42 -26.19
CA PHE A 530 -45.61 8.47 -26.32
C PHE A 530 -46.13 9.91 -26.48
N ASP A 531 -46.39 10.32 -27.72
CA ASP A 531 -46.84 11.69 -28.06
C ASP A 531 -48.08 12.14 -27.25
N GLU A 532 -49.02 11.24 -26.96
CA GLU A 532 -50.23 11.55 -26.18
C GLU A 532 -49.91 11.96 -24.73
N PHE A 533 -48.91 11.33 -24.09
CA PHE A 533 -48.49 11.64 -22.72
C PHE A 533 -47.73 12.95 -22.65
N VAL A 534 -46.94 13.26 -23.68
CA VAL A 534 -46.19 14.52 -23.79
C VAL A 534 -47.15 15.72 -23.82
N VAL A 535 -48.25 15.63 -24.57
CA VAL A 535 -49.28 16.68 -24.60
C VAL A 535 -49.90 16.89 -23.22
N GLN A 536 -50.29 15.81 -22.53
CA GLN A 536 -50.89 15.90 -21.19
C GLN A 536 -49.94 16.45 -20.13
N LEU A 537 -48.65 16.09 -20.18
CA LEU A 537 -47.62 16.63 -19.28
C LEU A 537 -47.38 18.13 -19.52
N THR A 538 -47.41 18.55 -20.78
CA THR A 538 -47.27 19.97 -21.16
C THR A 538 -48.43 20.80 -20.59
N GLU A 539 -49.67 20.34 -20.76
CA GLU A 539 -50.85 20.99 -20.17
C GLU A 539 -50.76 21.05 -18.64
N LYS A 540 -50.31 19.95 -18.01
CA LYS A 540 -50.14 19.89 -16.55
C LYS A 540 -49.06 20.84 -16.05
N ARG A 541 -47.96 21.00 -16.79
CA ARG A 541 -46.88 21.94 -16.48
C ARG A 541 -47.41 23.37 -16.37
N GLU A 542 -48.21 23.79 -17.36
CA GLU A 542 -48.84 25.10 -17.36
C GLU A 542 -49.82 25.28 -16.19
N GLU A 543 -50.63 24.26 -15.90
CA GLU A 543 -51.58 24.28 -14.78
C GLU A 543 -50.86 24.48 -13.43
N ILE A 544 -49.77 23.75 -13.19
CA ILE A 544 -48.98 23.85 -11.96
C ILE A 544 -48.37 25.24 -11.84
N TYR A 545 -47.74 25.74 -12.91
CA TYR A 545 -47.14 27.07 -12.92
C TYR A 545 -48.17 28.16 -12.55
N ASN A 546 -49.33 28.13 -13.20
CA ASN A 546 -50.40 29.09 -12.97
C ASN A 546 -50.95 29.03 -11.53
N ALA A 547 -51.06 27.84 -10.95
CA ALA A 547 -51.55 27.66 -9.59
C ALA A 547 -50.59 28.24 -8.53
N PHE A 548 -49.28 27.98 -8.65
CA PHE A 548 -48.28 28.52 -7.72
C PHE A 548 -48.11 30.03 -7.86
N GLU A 549 -48.11 30.58 -9.08
CA GLU A 549 -48.06 32.03 -9.29
C GLU A 549 -49.29 32.74 -8.73
N SER A 550 -50.50 32.18 -8.94
CA SER A 550 -51.73 32.73 -8.36
C SER A 550 -51.68 32.74 -6.82
N ARG A 551 -51.16 31.67 -6.19
CA ARG A 551 -50.99 31.60 -4.73
C ARG A 551 -49.97 32.62 -4.21
N LYS A 552 -48.85 32.77 -4.91
CA LYS A 552 -47.80 33.75 -4.59
C LYS A 552 -48.34 35.18 -4.62
N ILE A 553 -49.08 35.55 -5.66
CA ILE A 553 -49.72 36.87 -5.78
C ILE A 553 -50.67 37.10 -4.60
N ALA A 554 -51.51 36.13 -4.26
CA ALA A 554 -52.44 36.25 -3.13
C ALA A 554 -51.72 36.46 -1.77
N LEU A 555 -50.58 35.79 -1.55
CA LEU A 555 -49.76 35.97 -0.34
C LEU A 555 -49.10 37.35 -0.29
N ILE A 556 -48.58 37.85 -1.41
CA ILE A 556 -47.99 39.19 -1.51
C ILE A 556 -49.05 40.26 -1.21
N GLU A 557 -50.25 40.12 -1.78
CA GLU A 557 -51.36 41.03 -1.50
C GLU A 557 -51.77 41.03 -0.02
N ALA A 558 -51.89 39.85 0.59
CA ALA A 558 -52.19 39.73 2.02
C ALA A 558 -51.11 40.39 2.90
N ARG A 559 -49.83 40.19 2.56
CA ARG A 559 -48.69 40.81 3.24
C ARG A 559 -48.73 42.35 3.13
N ASN A 560 -48.93 42.87 1.93
CA ASN A 560 -49.01 44.31 1.67
C ASN A 560 -50.18 44.96 2.42
N LYS A 561 -51.35 44.32 2.44
CA LYS A 561 -52.54 44.80 3.17
C LYS A 561 -52.29 44.87 4.68
N ARG A 562 -51.61 43.86 5.24
CA ARG A 562 -51.25 43.84 6.67
C ARG A 562 -50.22 44.92 7.02
N ALA A 563 -49.19 45.09 6.19
CA ALA A 563 -48.20 46.15 6.37
C ALA A 563 -48.81 47.56 6.31
N ALA A 564 -49.75 47.79 5.38
CA ALA A 564 -50.48 49.05 5.28
C ALA A 564 -51.33 49.34 6.54
N ALA A 565 -52.01 48.32 7.10
CA ALA A 565 -52.79 48.45 8.33
C ALA A 565 -51.92 48.80 9.54
N LEU A 566 -50.75 48.15 9.66
CA LEU A 566 -49.75 48.44 10.70
C LEU A 566 -49.20 49.86 10.60
N ALA A 567 -48.84 50.33 9.40
CA ALA A 567 -48.37 51.70 9.20
C ALA A 567 -49.44 52.76 9.52
N SER A 568 -50.70 52.50 9.18
CA SER A 568 -51.81 53.38 9.58
C SER A 568 -52.04 53.41 11.09
N ALA A 569 -51.79 52.30 11.80
CA ALA A 569 -51.80 52.27 13.26
C ALA A 569 -50.63 53.07 13.85
N ALA A 570 -49.41 52.91 13.32
CA ALA A 570 -48.25 53.68 13.73
C ALA A 570 -48.43 55.18 13.51
N ASP A 571 -48.99 55.61 12.37
CA ASP A 571 -49.26 57.04 12.09
C ASP A 571 -50.16 57.68 13.15
N ARG A 572 -51.20 56.96 13.60
CA ARG A 572 -52.10 57.41 14.66
C ARG A 572 -51.39 57.52 16.01
N ILE A 573 -50.54 56.55 16.35
CA ILE A 573 -49.79 56.55 17.61
C ILE A 573 -48.73 57.65 17.61
N LEU A 574 -47.99 57.83 16.51
CA LEU A 574 -47.00 58.91 16.34
C LEU A 574 -47.61 60.30 16.48
N LYS A 575 -48.81 60.54 15.92
CA LYS A 575 -49.56 61.78 16.14
C LYS A 575 -49.87 62.01 17.62
N GLY A 576 -50.32 60.97 18.32
CA GLY A 576 -50.57 61.04 19.77
C GLY A 576 -49.32 61.30 20.60
N ILE A 577 -48.19 60.65 20.26
CA ILE A 577 -46.87 60.90 20.85
C ILE A 577 -46.48 62.36 20.68
N LYS A 578 -46.60 62.92 19.47
CA LYS A 578 -46.26 64.32 19.19
C LYS A 578 -47.04 65.28 20.09
N THR A 579 -48.36 65.16 20.14
CA THR A 579 -49.22 66.02 20.98
C THR A 579 -48.93 65.86 22.48
N ARG A 580 -48.60 64.65 22.93
CA ARG A 580 -48.27 64.40 24.35
C ARG A 580 -46.95 65.05 24.73
N VAL A 581 -45.95 64.94 23.85
CA VAL A 581 -44.60 65.43 24.10
C VAL A 581 -44.55 66.97 24.13
N GLU A 582 -45.37 67.65 23.34
CA GLU A 582 -45.54 69.12 23.36
C GLU A 582 -45.99 69.69 24.74
N SER A 583 -46.56 68.85 25.61
CA SER A 583 -46.99 69.27 26.95
C SER A 583 -45.91 69.18 28.04
N PHE A 584 -44.76 68.58 27.75
CA PHE A 584 -43.66 68.47 28.71
C PHE A 584 -42.78 69.73 28.70
N THR A 585 -42.37 70.18 29.88
CA THR A 585 -41.57 71.41 30.06
C THR A 585 -40.11 71.14 30.43
N SER A 586 -39.76 69.87 30.70
CA SER A 586 -38.42 69.44 31.09
C SER A 586 -37.87 68.38 30.13
N ILE A 587 -36.60 68.53 29.75
CA ILE A 587 -35.88 67.57 28.90
C ILE A 587 -35.84 66.18 29.56
N ASN A 588 -35.76 66.11 30.90
CA ASN A 588 -35.77 64.84 31.62
C ASN A 588 -37.11 64.10 31.49
N ASP A 589 -38.23 64.82 31.46
CA ASP A 589 -39.57 64.22 31.31
C ASP A 589 -39.74 63.66 29.89
N ILE A 590 -39.21 64.36 28.89
CA ILE A 590 -39.19 63.91 27.49
C ILE A 590 -38.35 62.64 27.35
N HIS A 591 -37.14 62.62 27.91
CA HIS A 591 -36.29 61.42 27.88
C HIS A 591 -36.93 60.24 28.61
N GLY A 592 -37.56 60.46 29.77
CA GLY A 592 -38.30 59.42 30.50
C GLY A 592 -39.47 58.84 29.70
N TYR A 593 -40.23 59.69 29.01
CA TYR A 593 -41.33 59.29 28.14
C TYR A 593 -40.85 58.44 26.95
N PHE A 594 -39.82 58.88 26.23
CA PHE A 594 -39.24 58.10 25.12
C PHE A 594 -38.53 56.81 25.55
N ALA A 595 -38.10 56.72 26.82
CA ALA A 595 -37.44 55.53 27.34
C ALA A 595 -38.43 54.41 27.72
N SER A 596 -39.61 54.76 28.25
CA SER A 596 -40.46 53.79 28.96
C SER A 596 -41.97 53.90 28.74
N ASP A 597 -42.46 54.85 27.94
CA ASP A 597 -43.90 55.00 27.72
C ASP A 597 -44.48 53.91 26.80
N LEU A 598 -45.70 53.46 27.13
CA LEU A 598 -46.42 52.41 26.41
C LEU A 598 -46.68 52.76 24.94
N MET A 599 -46.88 54.04 24.59
CA MET A 599 -47.09 54.44 23.19
C MET A 599 -45.81 54.28 22.37
N ILE A 600 -44.64 54.50 22.99
CA ILE A 600 -43.33 54.34 22.34
C ILE A 600 -43.03 52.86 22.13
N GLU A 601 -43.29 52.02 23.15
CA GLU A 601 -43.20 50.56 23.03
C GLU A 601 -44.12 50.02 21.93
N LYS A 602 -45.38 50.48 21.84
CA LYS A 602 -46.28 50.07 20.75
C LYS A 602 -45.79 50.46 19.36
N VAL A 603 -45.08 51.58 19.21
CA VAL A 603 -44.46 51.95 17.92
C VAL A 603 -43.29 51.03 17.62
N ARG A 604 -42.48 50.67 18.62
CA ARG A 604 -41.40 49.68 18.47
C ARG A 604 -41.95 48.30 18.09
N ASP A 605 -43.03 47.84 18.70
CA ASP A 605 -43.72 46.59 18.37
C ASP A 605 -44.24 46.59 16.92
N ILE A 606 -44.82 47.70 16.46
CA ILE A 606 -45.29 47.82 15.07
C ILE A 606 -44.10 47.77 14.10
N VAL A 607 -42.99 48.41 14.44
CA VAL A 607 -41.75 48.32 13.67
C VAL A 607 -41.24 46.89 13.60
N GLU A 608 -41.22 46.15 14.71
CA GLU A 608 -40.83 44.73 14.71
C GLU A 608 -41.77 43.87 13.85
N GLN A 609 -43.08 44.12 13.91
CA GLN A 609 -44.06 43.43 13.07
C GLN A 609 -43.89 43.75 11.58
N LEU A 610 -43.53 44.99 11.22
CA LEU A 610 -43.24 45.37 9.84
C LEU A 610 -41.91 44.78 9.34
N LYS A 611 -40.89 44.69 10.21
CA LYS A 611 -39.65 43.96 9.92
C LYS A 611 -39.92 42.49 9.66
N ALA A 612 -40.79 41.85 10.45
CA ALA A 612 -41.20 40.45 10.24
C ALA A 612 -41.98 40.23 8.92
N LEU A 613 -42.59 41.28 8.36
CA LEU A 613 -43.24 41.26 7.04
C LEU A 613 -42.30 41.66 5.89
N ASP A 614 -41.03 41.91 6.18
CA ASP A 614 -39.99 42.29 5.22
C ASP A 614 -40.30 43.61 4.47
N ASP A 615 -40.94 44.57 5.16
CA ASP A 615 -41.29 45.90 4.63
C ASP A 615 -40.39 46.99 5.23
N SER A 616 -39.14 47.04 4.75
CA SER A 616 -38.11 47.97 5.23
C SER A 616 -38.45 49.43 5.01
N VAL A 617 -39.15 49.76 3.92
CA VAL A 617 -39.52 51.14 3.57
C VAL A 617 -40.42 51.75 4.64
N LYS A 618 -41.45 51.01 5.10
CA LYS A 618 -42.36 51.50 6.14
C LYS A 618 -41.70 51.53 7.52
N VAL A 619 -40.78 50.61 7.79
CA VAL A 619 -39.96 50.59 9.02
C VAL A 619 -39.12 51.86 9.12
N ASP A 620 -38.41 52.21 8.05
CA ASP A 620 -37.52 53.37 8.02
C ASP A 620 -38.29 54.69 8.13
N ASP A 621 -39.47 54.79 7.51
CA ASP A 621 -40.37 55.95 7.65
C ASP A 621 -40.81 56.15 9.11
N ILE A 622 -41.31 55.10 9.77
CA ILE A 622 -41.78 55.16 11.16
C ILE A 622 -40.63 55.51 12.11
N HIS A 623 -39.46 54.89 11.94
CA HIS A 623 -38.27 55.19 12.73
C HIS A 623 -37.81 56.65 12.57
N SER A 624 -37.75 57.13 11.32
CA SER A 624 -37.34 58.51 11.01
C SER A 624 -38.30 59.50 11.67
N ARG A 625 -39.61 59.28 11.55
CA ARG A 625 -40.64 60.14 12.15
C ARG A 625 -40.59 60.13 13.67
N LEU A 626 -40.38 58.97 14.31
CA LEU A 626 -40.23 58.89 15.76
C LEU A 626 -39.00 59.64 16.25
N LYS A 627 -37.88 59.55 15.51
CA LYS A 627 -36.65 60.29 15.80
C LYS A 627 -36.85 61.79 15.66
N THR A 628 -37.50 62.23 14.58
CA THR A 628 -37.83 63.65 14.37
C THR A 628 -38.70 64.20 15.50
N ILE A 629 -39.75 63.49 15.93
CA ILE A 629 -40.60 63.95 17.05
C ILE A 629 -39.78 64.09 18.34
N ARG A 630 -38.80 63.21 18.58
CA ARG A 630 -37.92 63.31 19.75
C ARG A 630 -36.98 64.51 19.66
N GLU A 631 -36.39 64.76 18.49
CA GLU A 631 -35.44 65.86 18.29
C GLU A 631 -36.13 67.23 18.32
N ASP A 632 -37.33 67.34 17.74
CA ASP A 632 -38.14 68.56 17.76
C ASP A 632 -38.63 68.90 19.17
N ALA A 633 -38.87 67.91 20.02
CA ALA A 633 -39.30 68.11 21.40
C ALA A 633 -38.20 68.58 22.35
N VAL A 634 -36.95 68.21 22.07
CA VAL A 634 -35.78 68.57 22.89
C VAL A 634 -35.26 69.98 22.54
N ARG A 635 -35.61 70.48 21.34
CA ARG A 635 -35.36 71.86 20.90
C ARG A 635 -36.39 72.81 21.50
#